data_AF-A0A2E5GXE3-F1
#
_entry.id   AF-A0A2E5GXE3-F1
#
_cell.length_a   1.000
_cell.length_b   1.000
_cell.length_c   1.000
_cell.angle_alpha   90.00
_cell.angle_beta   90.00
_cell.angle_gamma   90.00
#
_symmetry.space_group_name_H-M   'P 1'
#
loop_
_entity.id
_entity.type
_entity.pdbx_description
1 polymer ?
#
loop_
_entity_poly.entity_id
_entity_poly.type
_entity_poly.pdbx_seq_one_letter_code
_entity_poly.pdbx_strand_id
1 'polypeptide(L)'
;MIEIEETLGNQAIIPEEVGIVKQKMLEVLEQDPWNKTALSTLSEIEYGDSSRLYRLDALKSDPSDIKAASNHLVWETYEETMGSGKADVNRLASRFSAVISIADNVQGGESYPTADMIEDALLKMKDKGKIRELIVGLKASFLLEVNHPGVIANLLPKQITGIKTVITELLRLKEDSLPEGFTYRLLKAATENQYLFTDLKIRQTISEKIFQLGDNELAFWLAMKSIEINPQDSRSSIVALNAAINMGDDQKTLSAAGVALSLKSEPKGIRYEKIAAAAIRTGRIGYAKDLLLRRRMKLNLEGHRQRIGIYYHEGNYQRLEEEIERTPLPHRNNDAIKSYHTLALAAQGEIDSAIKSIDEVADPLEKDLLRYYCYHLSGNYNQAEWSLNAHYSKMGMGIIGDSWKDGDCKFHDIEVTGVKKSRESYGLVSVIMTCHRYNDSLQIAIDSVIGQSYPEVQFIFVDDCSPDEDVGKYDGMLEGIEVTRIRMPKNSGTYACRNAGLKLAKGDYITFADSDDWIHPEKISNSLDFLIGNNADLVCGRYIRMGVNGGIQWNGVRFARFALMGMTFRAAVLKERLRGFDERMRHSADSELFERARVLLGERKVLRYPTVEVVALESGSNLTSEGDLAIDWIGTSGDRVKYSEAFRRWHSQLGRSKIKNTTDRFFDFPHDEKSLTENEVELRGCFEYVEVAAAGDSDPTGLKDPILVTMCTYPGGFATVVEAVESLLYGQTRTVSELRLTVNGGNSPEGLPEDERLTVILSEVDVTDKGKFIQIGSHDGYVITADDDIFYPTDYVERMLEHVDRFDRGCLIGVHGAHIPEGPPIIRWWEYMNYRRSHVFSQEMPTFVPVNVIGTGTLAFHTTIGVPNHNEFDYQRMVDLHLAVWAQRNHIPMRICPRRRGWLAEIDSGYAGTIWDSAKDDNSLQHRMLEVLQRQNRWTLHGSRPWGEFASSGVFGEFGNWPNRELCPGLVLPVNSGSWPKMKKNPRVTIYMPAYNCEDYVVESVRSALNQTYPNIEVCVHNDGSTDKTLSVLKRAFRFNRRVKISTSPNRGIGYASNRAIKKGRGSLILQLDADDVVHPTALEKLVSEVSEGIVCAYGSFNRIGVTGEKIDDGWNWPTYSHPRLMRSMIIHHPRLFRRDAWLTVGGFNEELTNAVDYDFFLRLAEVGQMKHTSEKLYSYRIHEMSTSQEKYDLQTRNTLIVQRSALRRMGLDNYVNYAPNPSFPRRIHYINPAFLNN
;
A
#
# COMPACT_ATOMS: atom_id res chain seq x y z
N MET A 1 37.78 52.84 -12.02
CA MET A 1 37.85 54.20 -12.62
C MET A 1 39.11 54.94 -12.22
N ILE A 2 39.33 55.29 -10.94
CA ILE A 2 40.53 56.06 -10.52
C ILE A 2 41.85 55.36 -10.92
N GLU A 3 41.99 54.05 -10.71
CA GLU A 3 43.16 53.28 -11.18
C GLU A 3 43.32 53.24 -12.71
N ILE A 4 42.24 53.47 -13.48
CA ILE A 4 42.28 53.52 -14.95
C ILE A 4 42.82 54.88 -15.40
N GLU A 5 42.45 55.96 -14.71
CA GLU A 5 43.01 57.31 -14.94
C GLU A 5 44.50 57.38 -14.59
N GLU A 6 44.93 56.78 -13.47
CA GLU A 6 46.35 56.75 -13.08
C GLU A 6 47.23 55.92 -14.04
N THR A 7 46.66 54.92 -14.73
CA THR A 7 47.41 54.07 -15.68
C THR A 7 47.57 54.71 -17.07
N LEU A 8 46.59 55.51 -17.54
CA LEU A 8 46.47 55.88 -18.96
C LEU A 8 46.94 57.30 -19.35
N GLY A 9 47.41 58.12 -18.40
CA GLY A 9 48.34 59.22 -18.70
C GLY A 9 47.93 60.24 -19.77
N ASN A 10 46.62 60.51 -19.93
CA ASN A 10 46.07 61.62 -20.72
C ASN A 10 46.52 61.71 -22.21
N GLN A 11 46.66 60.56 -22.90
CA GLN A 11 46.80 60.52 -24.37
C GLN A 11 45.77 59.61 -25.06
N ALA A 12 45.60 59.82 -26.36
CA ALA A 12 44.47 59.28 -27.13
C ALA A 12 44.59 57.77 -27.37
N ILE A 13 43.52 57.06 -27.03
CA ILE A 13 43.42 55.59 -27.04
C ILE A 13 43.66 55.04 -28.45
N ILE A 14 44.68 54.19 -28.60
CA ILE A 14 45.04 53.51 -29.84
C ILE A 14 44.20 52.21 -29.93
N PRO A 15 43.83 51.67 -31.12
CA PRO A 15 42.93 50.50 -31.21
C PRO A 15 43.33 49.26 -30.40
N GLU A 16 44.62 49.06 -30.13
CA GLU A 16 45.14 47.96 -29.31
C GLU A 16 44.82 48.14 -27.80
N GLU A 17 44.48 49.35 -27.36
CA GLU A 17 44.08 49.68 -25.99
C GLU A 17 42.56 49.60 -25.78
N VAL A 18 41.75 49.63 -26.87
CA VAL A 18 40.29 49.46 -26.81
C VAL A 18 39.91 48.06 -26.27
N GLY A 19 40.72 47.05 -26.58
CA GLY A 19 40.59 45.72 -25.98
C GLY A 19 40.74 45.77 -24.46
N ILE A 20 41.73 46.50 -23.95
CA ILE A 20 42.04 46.63 -22.52
C ILE A 20 40.92 47.37 -21.77
N VAL A 21 40.34 48.41 -22.38
CA VAL A 21 39.19 49.14 -21.78
C VAL A 21 37.92 48.28 -21.80
N LYS A 22 37.63 47.58 -22.91
CA LYS A 22 36.48 46.64 -22.99
C LYS A 22 36.62 45.52 -21.96
N GLN A 23 37.81 44.97 -21.81
CA GLN A 23 38.12 43.91 -20.86
C GLN A 23 38.00 44.39 -19.41
N LYS A 24 38.53 45.58 -19.07
CA LYS A 24 38.32 46.19 -17.74
C LYS A 24 36.88 46.60 -17.44
N MET A 25 36.08 46.97 -18.44
CA MET A 25 34.64 47.22 -18.24
C MET A 25 33.85 45.91 -18.04
N LEU A 26 34.23 44.83 -18.71
CA LEU A 26 33.69 43.49 -18.45
C LEU A 26 34.08 43.03 -17.04
N GLU A 27 35.35 43.12 -16.65
CA GLU A 27 35.85 42.77 -15.30
C GLU A 27 35.16 43.57 -14.17
N VAL A 28 34.64 44.78 -14.45
CA VAL A 28 33.86 45.59 -13.49
C VAL A 28 32.37 45.25 -13.53
N LEU A 29 31.78 44.97 -14.69
CA LEU A 29 30.37 44.60 -14.82
C LEU A 29 30.09 43.15 -14.39
N GLU A 30 31.08 42.26 -14.49
CA GLU A 30 31.03 40.90 -13.94
C GLU A 30 31.02 40.89 -12.39
N GLN A 31 31.35 42.01 -11.74
CA GLN A 31 31.28 42.16 -10.28
C GLN A 31 29.93 42.69 -9.77
N ASP A 32 28.99 43.08 -10.65
CA ASP A 32 27.62 43.45 -10.27
C ASP A 32 26.60 42.39 -10.75
N PRO A 33 26.03 41.56 -9.86
CA PRO A 33 25.23 40.39 -10.25
C PRO A 33 23.95 40.70 -11.04
N TRP A 34 23.45 41.94 -11.01
CA TRP A 34 22.07 42.27 -11.39
C TRP A 34 21.87 42.64 -12.87
N ASN A 35 22.92 42.76 -13.69
CA ASN A 35 22.82 43.39 -15.02
C ASN A 35 23.09 42.47 -16.23
N LYS A 36 22.70 41.19 -16.14
CA LYS A 36 22.87 40.18 -17.21
C LYS A 36 22.17 40.55 -18.54
N THR A 37 21.06 41.28 -18.52
CA THR A 37 20.34 41.67 -19.74
C THR A 37 21.01 42.84 -20.48
N ALA A 38 21.69 43.73 -19.75
CA ALA A 38 22.56 44.74 -20.35
C ALA A 38 23.80 44.09 -20.99
N LEU A 39 24.35 43.05 -20.35
CA LEU A 39 25.46 42.26 -20.88
C LEU A 39 25.11 41.57 -22.21
N SER A 40 23.93 40.93 -22.34
CA SER A 40 23.53 40.33 -23.63
C SER A 40 23.35 41.39 -24.73
N THR A 41 22.69 42.51 -24.41
CA THR A 41 22.43 43.60 -25.37
C THR A 41 23.73 44.29 -25.84
N LEU A 42 24.74 44.40 -24.98
CA LEU A 42 26.08 44.90 -25.34
C LEU A 42 26.91 43.86 -26.12
N SER A 43 26.63 42.57 -25.97
CA SER A 43 27.36 41.50 -26.66
C SER A 43 27.02 41.37 -28.15
N GLU A 44 25.82 41.80 -28.57
CA GLU A 44 25.38 41.77 -29.98
C GLU A 44 25.90 42.95 -30.84
N ILE A 45 26.69 43.87 -30.27
CA ILE A 45 27.26 45.01 -31.01
C ILE A 45 28.58 44.58 -31.69
N GLU A 46 28.48 44.11 -32.93
CA GLU A 46 29.62 43.69 -33.75
C GLU A 46 30.50 44.87 -34.25
N TYR A 47 31.76 44.54 -34.56
CA TYR A 47 32.78 45.48 -35.02
C TYR A 47 32.51 45.94 -36.47
N GLY A 48 31.65 46.95 -36.65
CA GLY A 48 31.41 47.55 -37.96
C GLY A 48 30.39 48.69 -38.01
N ASP A 49 29.37 48.68 -37.15
CA ASP A 49 28.29 49.69 -37.20
C ASP A 49 28.56 50.90 -36.29
N SER A 50 29.40 51.82 -36.79
CA SER A 50 29.71 53.09 -36.13
C SER A 50 28.51 54.03 -35.95
N SER A 51 27.35 53.74 -36.56
CA SER A 51 26.14 54.57 -36.43
C SER A 51 25.34 54.31 -35.16
N ARG A 52 25.45 53.11 -34.57
CA ARG A 52 24.69 52.72 -33.35
C ARG A 52 25.41 53.06 -32.04
N LEU A 53 26.75 53.07 -32.04
CA LEU A 53 27.56 53.51 -30.90
C LEU A 53 27.27 54.96 -30.48
N TYR A 54 26.85 55.82 -31.42
CA TYR A 54 26.53 57.22 -31.17
C TYR A 54 25.26 57.47 -30.33
N ARG A 55 24.49 56.43 -29.99
CA ARG A 55 23.26 56.55 -29.16
C ARG A 55 23.36 55.96 -27.76
N LEU A 56 24.51 55.38 -27.39
CA LEU A 56 24.80 55.01 -26.00
C LEU A 56 25.10 56.24 -25.11
N ASP A 57 25.51 57.36 -25.70
CA ASP A 57 25.69 58.64 -25.00
C ASP A 57 24.36 59.24 -24.47
N ALA A 58 23.21 58.86 -25.05
CA ALA A 58 21.90 59.34 -24.61
C ALA A 58 21.35 58.57 -23.39
N LEU A 59 21.83 57.35 -23.12
CA LEU A 59 21.38 56.49 -22.02
C LEU A 59 22.04 56.83 -20.66
N LYS A 60 22.65 58.02 -20.53
CA LYS A 60 23.57 58.36 -19.44
C LYS A 60 22.91 58.82 -18.13
N SER A 61 21.58 58.93 -18.00
CA SER A 61 21.01 59.58 -16.79
C SER A 61 19.59 59.26 -16.27
N ASP A 62 18.62 58.70 -17.02
CA ASP A 62 17.23 58.57 -16.48
C ASP A 62 16.47 57.29 -16.93
N PRO A 63 15.83 56.53 -16.01
CA PRO A 63 14.96 55.39 -16.34
C PRO A 63 13.75 55.70 -17.25
N SER A 64 13.25 56.94 -17.30
CA SER A 64 12.05 57.27 -18.08
C SER A 64 12.25 57.10 -19.60
N ASP A 65 13.46 57.33 -20.09
CA ASP A 65 13.79 57.21 -21.52
C ASP A 65 13.84 55.75 -21.99
N ILE A 66 14.19 54.80 -21.12
CA ILE A 66 14.14 53.36 -21.41
C ILE A 66 12.69 52.91 -21.62
N LYS A 67 11.76 53.39 -20.78
CA LYS A 67 10.33 53.07 -20.88
C LYS A 67 9.71 53.58 -22.19
N ALA A 68 10.10 54.77 -22.65
CA ALA A 68 9.66 55.32 -23.93
C ALA A 68 10.18 54.51 -25.14
N ALA A 69 11.45 54.10 -25.11
CA ALA A 69 12.05 53.30 -26.18
C ALA A 69 11.40 51.92 -26.34
N SER A 70 11.11 51.23 -25.22
CA SER A 70 10.48 49.90 -25.22
C SER A 70 9.05 49.94 -25.80
N ASN A 71 8.24 50.91 -25.39
CA ASN A 71 6.86 51.05 -25.88
C ASN A 71 6.81 51.37 -27.39
N HIS A 72 7.72 52.19 -27.91
CA HIS A 72 7.82 52.48 -29.34
C HIS A 72 8.16 51.22 -30.16
N LEU A 73 9.06 50.38 -29.64
CA LEU A 73 9.48 49.14 -30.29
C LEU A 73 8.36 48.10 -30.41
N VAL A 74 7.46 48.01 -29.41
CA VAL A 74 6.25 47.17 -29.48
C VAL A 74 5.27 47.71 -30.52
N TRP A 75 5.03 49.02 -30.52
CA TRP A 75 4.06 49.63 -31.44
C TRP A 75 4.50 49.47 -32.90
N GLU A 76 5.77 49.74 -33.24
CA GLU A 76 6.32 49.48 -34.57
C GLU A 76 6.22 48.00 -34.97
N THR A 77 6.51 47.08 -34.05
CA THR A 77 6.37 45.63 -34.32
C THR A 77 4.92 45.25 -34.63
N TYR A 78 3.98 45.77 -33.85
CA TYR A 78 2.56 45.50 -34.02
C TYR A 78 2.04 46.07 -35.35
N GLU A 79 2.42 47.29 -35.72
CA GLU A 79 2.05 47.86 -37.03
C GLU A 79 2.72 47.14 -38.21
N GLU A 80 4.01 46.79 -38.15
CA GLU A 80 4.67 45.97 -39.18
C GLU A 80 3.95 44.62 -39.39
N THR A 81 3.58 43.96 -38.29
CA THR A 81 3.06 42.58 -38.32
C THR A 81 1.57 42.54 -38.70
N MET A 82 0.79 43.56 -38.32
CA MET A 82 -0.64 43.64 -38.63
C MET A 82 -0.92 44.34 -39.97
N GLY A 83 -0.09 45.32 -40.36
CA GLY A 83 -0.22 46.04 -41.64
C GLY A 83 0.22 45.22 -42.87
N SER A 84 1.13 44.26 -42.69
CA SER A 84 1.67 43.42 -43.80
C SER A 84 0.78 42.25 -44.21
N GLY A 85 -0.31 41.97 -43.47
CA GLY A 85 -1.25 40.88 -43.77
C GLY A 85 -0.71 39.46 -43.59
N LYS A 86 0.53 39.31 -43.09
CA LYS A 86 1.19 38.02 -42.79
C LYS A 86 1.69 38.00 -41.35
N ALA A 87 0.77 37.81 -40.41
CA ALA A 87 1.11 37.73 -39.00
C ALA A 87 2.04 36.54 -38.69
N ASP A 88 3.28 36.86 -38.31
CA ASP A 88 4.23 35.95 -37.66
C ASP A 88 3.95 35.95 -36.15
N VAL A 89 3.19 34.93 -35.74
CA VAL A 89 2.63 34.83 -34.40
C VAL A 89 3.70 34.57 -33.35
N ASN A 90 4.79 33.88 -33.71
CA ASN A 90 5.90 33.60 -32.79
C ASN A 90 6.73 34.85 -32.54
N ARG A 91 6.94 35.68 -33.57
CA ARG A 91 7.62 36.98 -33.44
C ARG A 91 6.79 38.01 -32.66
N LEU A 92 5.46 37.93 -32.75
CA LEU A 92 4.55 38.75 -31.92
C LEU A 92 4.59 38.28 -30.45
N ALA A 93 4.46 36.98 -30.21
CA ALA A 93 4.43 36.39 -28.86
C ALA A 93 5.73 36.66 -28.08
N SER A 94 6.90 36.47 -28.71
CA SER A 94 8.19 36.73 -28.08
C SER A 94 8.40 38.21 -27.74
N ARG A 95 7.96 39.13 -28.60
CA ARG A 95 8.08 40.58 -28.35
C ARG A 95 7.08 41.10 -27.31
N PHE A 96 5.86 40.55 -27.23
CA PHE A 96 4.96 40.83 -26.11
C PHE A 96 5.56 40.32 -24.78
N SER A 97 6.07 39.09 -24.75
CA SER A 97 6.70 38.51 -23.56
C SER A 97 7.93 39.33 -23.10
N ALA A 98 8.79 39.75 -24.02
CA ALA A 98 9.98 40.55 -23.72
C ALA A 98 9.65 41.92 -23.11
N VAL A 99 8.61 42.61 -23.58
CA VAL A 99 8.29 43.96 -23.05
C VAL A 99 7.48 43.93 -21.77
N ILE A 100 6.70 42.87 -21.53
CA ILE A 100 6.06 42.65 -20.21
C ILE A 100 7.14 42.40 -19.14
N SER A 101 8.15 41.59 -19.45
CA SER A 101 9.34 41.39 -18.58
C SER A 101 10.09 42.69 -18.25
N ILE A 102 10.09 43.68 -19.16
CA ILE A 102 10.69 45.00 -18.92
C ILE A 102 9.75 45.89 -18.08
N ALA A 103 8.43 45.76 -18.25
CA ALA A 103 7.42 46.57 -17.56
C ALA A 103 7.31 46.24 -16.06
N ASP A 104 7.43 44.97 -15.67
CA ASP A 104 7.32 44.53 -14.27
C ASP A 104 8.42 45.11 -13.36
N ASN A 105 9.56 45.51 -13.93
CA ASN A 105 10.70 46.07 -13.21
C ASN A 105 10.59 47.59 -12.92
N VAL A 106 9.53 48.28 -13.40
CA VAL A 106 9.38 49.73 -13.24
C VAL A 106 8.10 50.07 -12.48
N GLN A 107 8.21 50.20 -11.16
CA GLN A 107 7.14 50.74 -10.31
C GLN A 107 6.83 52.20 -10.68
N GLY A 108 5.78 52.40 -11.48
CA GLY A 108 5.34 53.73 -11.91
C GLY A 108 4.12 53.61 -12.81
N GLY A 109 2.93 53.65 -12.20
CA GLY A 109 1.67 53.45 -12.90
C GLY A 109 1.31 54.62 -13.82
N GLU A 110 1.36 54.39 -15.12
CA GLU A 110 0.53 55.08 -16.11
C GLU A 110 0.46 54.24 -17.41
N SER A 111 -0.76 54.02 -17.90
CA SER A 111 -1.18 53.51 -19.23
C SER A 111 -0.28 52.47 -19.94
N TYR A 112 -0.55 51.17 -19.76
CA TYR A 112 0.03 50.09 -20.57
C TYR A 112 -0.91 49.66 -21.71
N PRO A 113 -0.46 49.65 -22.98
CA PRO A 113 -1.23 49.11 -24.10
C PRO A 113 -0.88 47.63 -24.33
N THR A 114 -1.47 46.72 -23.56
CA THR A 114 -1.19 45.27 -23.68
C THR A 114 -2.46 44.42 -23.75
N ALA A 115 -3.40 44.58 -22.82
CA ALA A 115 -4.66 43.82 -22.85
C ALA A 115 -5.47 44.07 -24.14
N ASP A 116 -5.70 45.34 -24.50
CA ASP A 116 -6.47 45.72 -25.69
C ASP A 116 -5.77 45.32 -27.01
N MET A 117 -4.44 45.38 -27.06
CA MET A 117 -3.66 45.00 -28.24
C MET A 117 -3.64 43.49 -28.46
N ILE A 118 -3.57 42.69 -27.39
CA ILE A 118 -3.68 41.23 -27.44
C ILE A 118 -5.12 40.82 -27.80
N GLU A 119 -6.12 41.51 -27.25
CA GLU A 119 -7.54 41.28 -27.57
C GLU A 119 -7.84 41.57 -29.05
N ASP A 120 -7.39 42.71 -29.58
CA ASP A 120 -7.56 43.06 -30.99
C ASP A 120 -6.75 42.15 -31.94
N ALA A 121 -5.54 41.74 -31.55
CA ALA A 121 -4.76 40.75 -32.31
C ALA A 121 -5.49 39.40 -32.40
N LEU A 122 -6.02 38.89 -31.28
CA LEU A 122 -6.80 37.65 -31.25
C LEU A 122 -8.10 37.75 -32.05
N LEU A 123 -8.75 38.92 -32.10
CA LEU A 123 -9.97 39.15 -32.88
C LEU A 123 -9.74 39.28 -34.39
N LYS A 124 -8.57 39.78 -34.80
CA LYS A 124 -8.18 39.87 -36.23
C LYS A 124 -7.64 38.54 -36.79
N MET A 125 -7.18 37.62 -35.94
CA MET A 125 -6.73 36.29 -36.35
C MET A 125 -7.90 35.35 -36.68
N LYS A 126 -7.88 34.74 -37.87
CA LYS A 126 -8.90 33.77 -38.33
C LYS A 126 -8.47 32.30 -38.23
N ASP A 127 -7.22 32.03 -37.90
CA ASP A 127 -6.62 30.69 -37.89
C ASP A 127 -6.60 30.10 -36.47
N LYS A 128 -7.30 28.97 -36.31
CA LYS A 128 -7.53 28.27 -35.03
C LYS A 128 -6.27 27.58 -34.51
N GLY A 129 -5.38 27.14 -35.39
CA GLY A 129 -4.11 26.52 -35.01
C GLY A 129 -3.20 27.58 -34.38
N LYS A 130 -3.05 28.71 -35.09
CA LYS A 130 -2.26 29.85 -34.64
C LYS A 130 -2.77 30.51 -33.37
N ILE A 131 -4.09 30.57 -33.16
CA ILE A 131 -4.66 31.04 -31.88
C ILE A 131 -4.30 30.08 -30.73
N ARG A 132 -4.32 28.75 -30.96
CA ARG A 132 -3.88 27.77 -29.96
C ARG A 132 -2.39 27.92 -29.66
N GLU A 133 -1.56 28.05 -30.69
CA GLU A 133 -0.10 28.27 -30.55
C GLU A 133 0.21 29.59 -29.83
N LEU A 134 -0.52 30.68 -30.10
CA LEU A 134 -0.36 31.95 -29.39
C LEU A 134 -0.74 31.82 -27.90
N ILE A 135 -1.86 31.16 -27.59
CA ILE A 135 -2.31 30.99 -26.19
C ILE A 135 -1.40 30.04 -25.41
N VAL A 136 -0.91 28.96 -26.04
CA VAL A 136 0.08 28.06 -25.43
C VAL A 136 1.46 28.73 -25.31
N GLY A 137 1.85 29.52 -26.32
CA GLY A 137 3.13 30.23 -26.40
C GLY A 137 3.23 31.47 -25.52
N LEU A 138 2.12 32.14 -25.20
CA LEU A 138 2.01 33.10 -24.10
C LEU A 138 2.24 32.44 -22.72
N LYS A 139 2.30 31.10 -22.67
CA LYS A 139 2.24 30.24 -21.49
C LYS A 139 0.91 30.37 -20.75
N ALA A 140 0.49 29.29 -20.09
CA ALA A 140 -0.60 29.37 -19.11
C ALA A 140 -0.28 30.42 -18.03
N SER A 141 1.01 30.63 -17.72
CA SER A 141 1.59 31.70 -16.90
C SER A 141 0.97 33.07 -17.18
N PHE A 142 0.84 33.50 -18.44
CA PHE A 142 0.25 34.81 -18.75
C PHE A 142 -1.25 34.92 -18.39
N LEU A 143 -1.99 33.80 -18.35
CA LEU A 143 -3.37 33.73 -17.86
C LEU A 143 -3.49 33.39 -16.36
N LEU A 144 -2.36 33.07 -15.72
CA LEU A 144 -2.19 32.69 -14.31
C LEU A 144 -1.66 33.87 -13.46
N GLU A 145 -0.77 34.68 -14.02
CA GLU A 145 0.01 35.74 -13.37
C GLU A 145 -0.59 37.13 -13.61
N VAL A 146 -1.13 37.39 -14.81
CA VAL A 146 -1.89 38.62 -15.05
C VAL A 146 -3.20 38.52 -14.28
N ASN A 147 -3.22 39.20 -13.13
CA ASN A 147 -4.27 39.15 -12.10
C ASN A 147 -5.60 39.84 -12.53
N HIS A 148 -5.95 39.78 -13.83
CA HIS A 148 -7.13 40.38 -14.44
C HIS A 148 -8.13 39.32 -14.93
N PRO A 149 -9.23 39.08 -14.17
CA PRO A 149 -10.37 38.28 -14.65
C PRO A 149 -10.94 38.77 -16.00
N GLY A 150 -10.75 40.06 -16.31
CA GLY A 150 -11.24 40.73 -17.51
C GLY A 150 -10.78 40.11 -18.85
N VAL A 151 -9.57 39.57 -18.95
CA VAL A 151 -9.07 39.01 -20.22
C VAL A 151 -9.85 37.75 -20.60
N ILE A 152 -10.03 36.83 -19.64
CA ILE A 152 -10.84 35.63 -19.83
C ILE A 152 -12.31 36.02 -20.01
N ALA A 153 -12.84 36.96 -19.21
CA ALA A 153 -14.21 37.44 -19.33
C ALA A 153 -14.54 38.15 -20.67
N ASN A 154 -13.60 38.87 -21.28
CA ASN A 154 -13.79 39.58 -22.55
C ASN A 154 -13.65 38.68 -23.79
N LEU A 155 -12.71 37.71 -23.77
CA LEU A 155 -12.44 36.83 -24.90
C LEU A 155 -13.52 35.75 -25.09
N LEU A 156 -14.14 35.29 -23.99
CA LEU A 156 -15.09 34.19 -24.00
C LEU A 156 -16.44 34.47 -24.72
N PRO A 157 -17.10 35.63 -24.55
CA PRO A 157 -18.32 35.97 -25.29
C PRO A 157 -18.12 36.07 -26.81
N LYS A 158 -16.89 36.35 -27.26
CA LYS A 158 -16.55 36.64 -28.66
C LYS A 158 -16.36 35.38 -29.53
N GLN A 159 -16.63 34.19 -28.98
CA GLN A 159 -16.65 32.89 -29.69
C GLN A 159 -15.35 32.53 -30.46
N ILE A 160 -14.21 33.03 -29.99
CA ILE A 160 -12.88 32.75 -30.57
C ILE A 160 -12.63 31.23 -30.53
N THR A 161 -12.32 30.63 -31.69
CA THR A 161 -12.30 29.15 -31.76
C THR A 161 -10.97 28.57 -31.29
N GLY A 162 -11.04 27.59 -30.37
CA GLY A 162 -9.90 26.88 -29.79
C GLY A 162 -9.80 27.04 -28.28
N ILE A 163 -10.28 28.18 -27.75
CA ILE A 163 -10.17 28.56 -26.33
C ILE A 163 -10.84 27.55 -25.37
N LYS A 164 -11.93 26.90 -25.80
CA LYS A 164 -12.64 25.86 -25.02
C LYS A 164 -11.77 24.64 -24.70
N THR A 165 -10.88 24.26 -25.62
CA THR A 165 -9.99 23.11 -25.43
C THR A 165 -8.95 23.41 -24.35
N VAL A 166 -8.34 24.60 -24.40
CA VAL A 166 -7.34 25.06 -23.42
C VAL A 166 -7.93 25.09 -22.00
N ILE A 167 -9.12 25.65 -21.82
CA ILE A 167 -9.81 25.69 -20.52
C ILE A 167 -10.14 24.28 -20.01
N THR A 168 -10.53 23.37 -20.91
CA THR A 168 -10.76 21.95 -20.54
C THR A 168 -9.46 21.24 -20.12
N GLU A 169 -8.33 21.56 -20.75
CA GLU A 169 -7.03 20.99 -20.44
C GLU A 169 -6.51 21.50 -19.08
N LEU A 170 -6.62 22.81 -18.81
CA LEU A 170 -6.27 23.41 -17.51
C LEU A 170 -7.08 22.80 -16.35
N LEU A 171 -8.40 22.67 -16.48
CA LEU A 171 -9.27 22.09 -15.44
C LEU A 171 -9.01 20.59 -15.17
N ARG A 172 -8.22 19.90 -16.01
CA ARG A 172 -7.84 18.47 -15.82
C ARG A 172 -6.51 18.26 -15.14
N LEU A 173 -5.75 19.32 -14.88
CA LEU A 173 -4.50 19.24 -14.12
C LEU A 173 -4.81 18.73 -12.70
N LYS A 174 -3.84 18.02 -12.11
CA LYS A 174 -4.00 17.46 -10.75
C LYS A 174 -4.14 18.59 -9.73
N GLU A 175 -4.65 18.24 -8.55
CA GLU A 175 -4.82 19.18 -7.43
C GLU A 175 -3.49 19.82 -7.02
N ASP A 176 -2.43 19.02 -6.97
CA ASP A 176 -1.05 19.46 -6.68
C ASP A 176 -0.42 20.31 -7.80
N SER A 177 -1.05 20.42 -8.97
CA SER A 177 -0.50 21.08 -10.17
C SER A 177 -1.03 22.49 -10.42
N LEU A 178 -1.94 22.98 -9.59
CA LEU A 178 -2.51 24.33 -9.68
C LEU A 178 -2.65 24.90 -8.27
N PRO A 179 -2.25 26.17 -8.02
CA PRO A 179 -2.54 26.81 -6.75
C PRO A 179 -4.04 26.74 -6.43
N GLU A 180 -4.39 26.45 -5.17
CA GLU A 180 -5.79 26.27 -4.74
C GLU A 180 -6.67 27.46 -5.13
N GLY A 181 -6.20 28.69 -4.82
CA GLY A 181 -6.83 29.94 -5.24
C GLY A 181 -6.81 30.24 -6.76
N PHE A 182 -6.02 29.53 -7.58
CA PHE A 182 -6.15 29.62 -9.04
C PHE A 182 -7.20 28.63 -9.58
N THR A 183 -7.15 27.35 -9.15
CA THR A 183 -8.16 26.34 -9.50
C THR A 183 -9.55 26.91 -9.27
N TYR A 184 -9.70 27.58 -8.14
CA TYR A 184 -10.90 28.27 -7.71
C TYR A 184 -11.33 29.46 -8.60
N ARG A 185 -10.42 30.41 -8.87
CA ARG A 185 -10.72 31.57 -9.74
C ARG A 185 -11.03 31.16 -11.19
N LEU A 186 -10.40 30.09 -11.67
CA LEU A 186 -10.69 29.48 -12.98
C LEU A 186 -12.09 28.84 -12.99
N LEU A 187 -12.49 28.14 -11.92
CA LEU A 187 -13.84 27.60 -11.77
C LEU A 187 -14.89 28.73 -11.76
N LYS A 188 -14.65 29.81 -11.01
CA LYS A 188 -15.50 31.01 -10.94
C LYS A 188 -15.71 31.68 -12.31
N ALA A 189 -14.62 31.98 -13.03
CA ALA A 189 -14.71 32.56 -14.37
C ALA A 189 -15.41 31.63 -15.39
N ALA A 190 -15.32 30.30 -15.20
CA ALA A 190 -15.96 29.32 -16.08
C ALA A 190 -17.45 29.09 -15.78
N THR A 191 -17.91 29.29 -14.55
CA THR A 191 -19.34 29.18 -14.17
C THR A 191 -20.12 30.46 -14.45
N GLU A 192 -19.50 31.63 -14.32
CA GLU A 192 -20.12 32.93 -14.64
C GLU A 192 -20.35 33.11 -16.16
N ASN A 193 -19.58 32.41 -17.01
CA ASN A 193 -19.69 32.55 -18.46
C ASN A 193 -20.73 31.60 -19.09
N GLN A 194 -21.91 32.12 -19.44
CA GLN A 194 -23.00 31.35 -20.06
C GLN A 194 -22.58 30.58 -21.33
N TYR A 195 -21.63 31.07 -22.13
CA TYR A 195 -21.20 30.40 -23.37
C TYR A 195 -20.27 29.21 -23.11
N LEU A 196 -19.39 29.29 -22.11
CA LEU A 196 -18.62 28.12 -21.65
C LEU A 196 -19.53 27.07 -21.02
N PHE A 197 -20.51 27.51 -20.24
CA PHE A 197 -21.47 26.61 -19.62
C PHE A 197 -22.37 25.88 -20.64
N THR A 198 -22.36 26.24 -21.92
CA THR A 198 -22.97 25.42 -23.00
C THR A 198 -22.12 24.22 -23.43
N ASP A 199 -20.81 24.20 -23.16
CA ASP A 199 -19.92 23.11 -23.58
C ASP A 199 -19.94 21.91 -22.62
N LEU A 200 -20.21 20.73 -23.19
CA LEU A 200 -20.32 19.48 -22.44
C LEU A 200 -19.00 19.07 -21.75
N LYS A 201 -17.86 19.19 -22.43
CA LYS A 201 -16.57 18.71 -21.87
C LYS A 201 -16.12 19.58 -20.71
N ILE A 202 -16.41 20.87 -20.77
CA ILE A 202 -16.09 21.82 -19.70
C ILE A 202 -16.96 21.51 -18.47
N ARG A 203 -18.30 21.42 -18.61
CA ARG A 203 -19.19 21.08 -17.49
C ARG A 203 -18.87 19.73 -16.82
N GLN A 204 -18.55 18.71 -17.61
CA GLN A 204 -18.08 17.41 -17.08
C GLN A 204 -16.82 17.59 -16.24
N THR A 205 -15.83 18.29 -16.77
CA THR A 205 -14.53 18.47 -16.10
C THR A 205 -14.66 19.32 -14.83
N ILE A 206 -15.46 20.40 -14.86
CA ILE A 206 -15.77 21.24 -13.70
C ILE A 206 -16.41 20.41 -12.57
N SER A 207 -17.47 19.66 -12.88
CA SER A 207 -18.17 18.87 -11.86
C SER A 207 -17.31 17.71 -11.32
N GLU A 208 -16.53 17.04 -12.18
CA GLU A 208 -15.53 16.03 -11.78
C GLU A 208 -14.48 16.63 -10.83
N LYS A 209 -13.98 17.84 -11.07
CA LYS A 209 -12.95 18.50 -10.25
C LYS A 209 -13.49 18.96 -8.89
N ILE A 210 -14.67 19.59 -8.84
CA ILE A 210 -15.26 20.03 -7.55
C ILE A 210 -15.64 18.82 -6.67
N PHE A 211 -16.06 17.70 -7.27
CA PHE A 211 -16.28 16.46 -6.53
C PHE A 211 -15.00 15.89 -5.90
N GLN A 212 -13.83 16.10 -6.53
CA GLN A 212 -12.52 15.67 -5.97
C GLN A 212 -12.11 16.55 -4.77
N LEU A 213 -12.27 17.87 -4.89
CA LEU A 213 -12.08 18.83 -3.79
C LEU A 213 -13.05 18.57 -2.62
N GLY A 214 -14.23 18.03 -2.92
CA GLY A 214 -15.17 17.46 -1.96
C GLY A 214 -16.29 18.37 -1.50
N ASP A 215 -16.53 19.50 -2.18
CA ASP A 215 -17.82 20.21 -2.09
C ASP A 215 -18.86 19.39 -2.89
N ASN A 216 -19.50 18.46 -2.19
CA ASN A 216 -20.49 17.56 -2.78
C ASN A 216 -21.77 18.31 -3.21
N GLU A 217 -22.12 19.44 -2.57
CA GLU A 217 -23.34 20.17 -2.92
C GLU A 217 -23.16 20.96 -4.22
N LEU A 218 -22.05 21.69 -4.36
CA LEU A 218 -21.71 22.41 -5.58
C LEU A 218 -21.45 21.44 -6.74
N ALA A 219 -20.74 20.34 -6.50
CA ALA A 219 -20.54 19.29 -7.51
C ALA A 219 -21.85 18.67 -7.99
N PHE A 220 -22.78 18.38 -7.06
CA PHE A 220 -24.12 17.87 -7.41
C PHE A 220 -24.90 18.85 -8.27
N TRP A 221 -24.96 20.13 -7.87
CA TRP A 221 -25.71 21.15 -8.60
C TRP A 221 -25.18 21.34 -10.03
N LEU A 222 -23.86 21.48 -10.20
CA LEU A 222 -23.22 21.65 -11.51
C LEU A 222 -23.42 20.43 -12.41
N ALA A 223 -23.29 19.23 -11.85
CA ALA A 223 -23.51 17.99 -12.58
C ALA A 223 -24.97 17.85 -13.04
N MET A 224 -25.94 18.17 -12.17
CA MET A 224 -27.37 18.18 -12.53
C MET A 224 -27.68 19.26 -13.59
N LYS A 225 -27.07 20.44 -13.53
CA LYS A 225 -27.18 21.43 -14.61
C LYS A 225 -26.57 20.96 -15.92
N SER A 226 -25.48 20.17 -15.90
CA SER A 226 -24.96 19.55 -17.13
C SER A 226 -25.95 18.57 -17.75
N ILE A 227 -26.66 17.81 -16.93
CA ILE A 227 -27.70 16.85 -17.33
C ILE A 227 -28.93 17.57 -17.91
N GLU A 228 -29.40 18.66 -17.28
CA GLU A 228 -30.51 19.47 -17.81
C GLU A 228 -30.20 19.95 -19.24
N ILE A 229 -28.96 20.38 -19.49
CA ILE A 229 -28.51 20.86 -20.81
C ILE A 229 -28.23 19.70 -21.78
N ASN A 230 -27.72 18.57 -21.30
CA ASN A 230 -27.51 17.36 -22.10
C ASN A 230 -27.95 16.09 -21.34
N PRO A 231 -29.17 15.59 -21.57
CA PRO A 231 -29.70 14.40 -20.91
C PRO A 231 -28.98 13.08 -21.24
N GLN A 232 -27.92 13.07 -22.06
CA GLN A 232 -27.08 11.89 -22.33
C GLN A 232 -25.67 12.00 -21.69
N ASP A 233 -25.45 12.95 -20.78
CA ASP A 233 -24.18 13.12 -20.07
C ASP A 233 -23.95 12.02 -19.01
N SER A 234 -23.25 10.95 -19.40
CA SER A 234 -22.92 9.83 -18.52
C SER A 234 -21.84 10.10 -17.48
N ARG A 235 -21.02 11.17 -17.65
CA ARG A 235 -19.98 11.54 -16.69
C ARG A 235 -20.57 12.39 -15.58
N SER A 236 -21.30 13.46 -15.92
CA SER A 236 -21.97 14.27 -14.91
C SER A 236 -23.01 13.46 -14.14
N SER A 237 -23.68 12.47 -14.75
CA SER A 237 -24.62 11.61 -14.00
C SER A 237 -23.98 10.73 -12.94
N ILE A 238 -22.74 10.25 -13.13
CA ILE A 238 -22.04 9.50 -12.09
C ILE A 238 -21.43 10.41 -11.01
N VAL A 239 -21.06 11.65 -11.37
CA VAL A 239 -20.65 12.68 -10.40
C VAL A 239 -21.83 13.10 -9.53
N ALA A 240 -22.96 13.51 -10.12
CA ALA A 240 -24.18 13.87 -9.39
C ALA A 240 -24.63 12.74 -8.45
N LEU A 241 -24.64 11.49 -8.94
CA LEU A 241 -25.03 10.35 -8.13
C LEU A 241 -24.11 10.11 -6.94
N ASN A 242 -22.78 10.18 -7.13
CA ASN A 242 -21.85 9.97 -6.01
C ASN A 242 -21.82 11.14 -5.04
N ALA A 243 -21.94 12.38 -5.51
CA ALA A 243 -22.06 13.57 -4.68
C ALA A 243 -23.32 13.49 -3.79
N ALA A 244 -24.46 13.07 -4.34
CA ALA A 244 -25.69 12.88 -3.57
C ALA A 244 -25.57 11.79 -2.49
N ILE A 245 -24.94 10.66 -2.81
CA ILE A 245 -24.68 9.59 -1.83
C ILE A 245 -23.76 10.08 -0.71
N ASN A 246 -22.73 10.86 -1.03
CA ASN A 246 -21.80 11.41 -0.05
C ASN A 246 -22.45 12.48 0.86
N MET A 247 -23.42 13.25 0.33
CA MET A 247 -24.25 14.16 1.14
C MET A 247 -25.23 13.42 2.08
N GLY A 248 -25.43 12.10 1.91
CA GLY A 248 -26.45 11.35 2.65
C GLY A 248 -27.89 11.77 2.32
N ASP A 249 -28.12 12.45 1.19
CA ASP A 249 -29.43 12.93 0.76
C ASP A 249 -30.10 11.89 -0.16
N ASP A 250 -31.07 11.16 0.40
CA ASP A 250 -31.78 10.09 -0.30
C ASP A 250 -32.62 10.61 -1.50
N GLN A 251 -33.16 11.84 -1.44
CA GLN A 251 -33.97 12.40 -2.53
C GLN A 251 -33.09 12.86 -3.71
N LYS A 252 -32.00 13.58 -3.43
CA LYS A 252 -30.97 13.93 -4.43
C LYS A 252 -30.38 12.65 -5.05
N THR A 253 -30.14 11.61 -4.23
CA THR A 253 -29.61 10.31 -4.70
C THR A 253 -30.54 9.65 -5.69
N LEU A 254 -31.84 9.59 -5.40
CA LEU A 254 -32.83 8.98 -6.29
C LEU A 254 -33.09 9.80 -7.56
N SER A 255 -33.01 11.13 -7.46
CA SER A 255 -33.08 12.02 -8.63
C SER A 255 -31.93 11.73 -9.61
N ALA A 256 -30.69 11.75 -9.13
CA ALA A 256 -29.51 11.47 -9.95
C ALA A 256 -29.49 10.02 -10.47
N ALA A 257 -29.93 9.05 -9.66
CA ALA A 257 -30.05 7.65 -10.07
C ALA A 257 -31.04 7.46 -11.23
N GLY A 258 -32.18 8.16 -11.20
CA GLY A 258 -33.18 8.14 -12.28
C GLY A 258 -32.57 8.54 -13.63
N VAL A 259 -31.72 9.58 -13.63
CA VAL A 259 -30.96 9.98 -14.82
C VAL A 259 -29.94 8.90 -15.20
N ALA A 260 -29.02 8.55 -14.30
CA ALA A 260 -27.88 7.68 -14.59
C ALA A 260 -28.28 6.29 -15.12
N LEU A 261 -29.40 5.75 -14.63
CA LEU A 261 -29.94 4.45 -15.04
C LEU A 261 -30.79 4.51 -16.33
N SER A 262 -31.22 5.69 -16.76
CA SER A 262 -31.95 5.88 -18.03
C SER A 262 -31.04 5.94 -19.27
N LEU A 263 -29.72 6.09 -19.06
CA LEU A 263 -28.73 6.24 -20.12
C LEU A 263 -28.52 4.94 -20.90
N LYS A 264 -28.43 5.05 -22.23
CA LYS A 264 -28.23 3.90 -23.14
C LYS A 264 -26.92 3.14 -22.87
N SER A 265 -25.88 3.85 -22.46
CA SER A 265 -24.62 3.28 -21.96
C SER A 265 -24.54 3.51 -20.46
N GLU A 266 -24.92 2.49 -19.67
CA GLU A 266 -24.81 2.57 -18.20
C GLU A 266 -23.38 2.93 -17.78
N PRO A 267 -23.16 4.02 -17.01
CA PRO A 267 -21.81 4.38 -16.57
C PRO A 267 -21.21 3.34 -15.62
N LYS A 268 -19.87 3.24 -15.62
CA LYS A 268 -19.13 2.41 -14.67
C LYS A 268 -19.10 3.09 -13.29
N GLY A 269 -19.05 2.31 -12.21
CA GLY A 269 -18.91 2.82 -10.84
C GLY A 269 -20.22 3.11 -10.09
N ILE A 270 -21.37 2.68 -10.61
CA ILE A 270 -22.66 2.84 -9.91
C ILE A 270 -22.71 1.98 -8.63
N ARG A 271 -22.92 2.62 -7.48
CA ARG A 271 -23.16 1.99 -6.16
C ARG A 271 -24.64 1.61 -6.00
N TYR A 272 -25.08 0.54 -6.67
CA TYR A 272 -26.49 0.11 -6.73
C TYR A 272 -27.13 -0.10 -5.34
N GLU A 273 -26.35 -0.59 -4.37
CA GLU A 273 -26.75 -0.80 -2.98
C GLU A 273 -27.05 0.50 -2.22
N LYS A 274 -26.42 1.62 -2.58
CA LYS A 274 -26.69 2.93 -1.96
C LYS A 274 -27.95 3.57 -2.55
N ILE A 275 -28.20 3.37 -3.85
CA ILE A 275 -29.47 3.75 -4.50
C ILE A 275 -30.63 2.94 -3.90
N ALA A 276 -30.45 1.64 -3.72
CA ALA A 276 -31.47 0.78 -3.12
C ALA A 276 -31.75 1.18 -1.66
N ALA A 277 -30.73 1.53 -0.88
CA ALA A 277 -30.91 2.06 0.47
C ALA A 277 -31.77 3.33 0.50
N ALA A 278 -31.43 4.33 -0.31
CA ALA A 278 -32.20 5.57 -0.44
C ALA A 278 -33.65 5.31 -0.90
N ALA A 279 -33.84 4.36 -1.82
CA ALA A 279 -35.16 3.95 -2.28
C ALA A 279 -35.99 3.32 -1.17
N ILE A 280 -35.40 2.51 -0.28
CA ILE A 280 -36.14 1.87 0.81
C ILE A 280 -36.56 2.92 1.84
N ARG A 281 -35.64 3.79 2.27
CA ARG A 281 -35.91 4.85 3.26
C ARG A 281 -36.99 5.84 2.81
N THR A 282 -37.02 6.18 1.53
CA THR A 282 -38.05 7.04 0.94
C THR A 282 -39.36 6.29 0.59
N GLY A 283 -39.55 5.06 1.06
CA GLY A 283 -40.75 4.26 0.85
C GLY A 283 -40.92 3.67 -0.56
N ARG A 284 -39.94 3.84 -1.45
CA ARG A 284 -39.97 3.35 -2.85
C ARG A 284 -39.51 1.88 -2.96
N ILE A 285 -40.03 1.01 -2.08
CA ILE A 285 -39.65 -0.42 -1.97
C ILE A 285 -39.72 -1.16 -3.31
N GLY A 286 -40.77 -0.93 -4.11
CA GLY A 286 -40.93 -1.57 -5.42
C GLY A 286 -39.81 -1.23 -6.41
N TYR A 287 -39.31 0.01 -6.38
CA TYR A 287 -38.18 0.45 -7.20
C TYR A 287 -36.86 -0.17 -6.71
N ALA A 288 -36.64 -0.24 -5.39
CA ALA A 288 -35.48 -0.91 -4.80
C ALA A 288 -35.41 -2.40 -5.22
N LYS A 289 -36.55 -3.11 -5.14
CA LYS A 289 -36.66 -4.52 -5.59
C LYS A 289 -36.31 -4.68 -7.07
N ASP A 290 -36.94 -3.89 -7.95
CA ASP A 290 -36.71 -3.97 -9.39
C ASP A 290 -35.24 -3.70 -9.75
N LEU A 291 -34.63 -2.68 -9.13
CA LEU A 291 -33.21 -2.35 -9.28
C LEU A 291 -32.29 -3.52 -8.91
N LEU A 292 -32.46 -4.07 -7.70
CA LEU A 292 -31.63 -5.17 -7.18
C LEU A 292 -31.85 -6.49 -7.93
N LEU A 293 -33.05 -6.75 -8.45
CA LEU A 293 -33.35 -7.91 -9.28
C LEU A 293 -32.71 -7.79 -10.67
N ARG A 294 -32.94 -6.66 -11.38
CA ARG A 294 -32.40 -6.41 -12.73
C ARG A 294 -30.88 -6.27 -12.79
N ARG A 295 -30.23 -6.01 -11.66
CA ARG A 295 -28.77 -5.81 -11.56
C ARG A 295 -28.07 -6.89 -10.73
N ARG A 296 -28.74 -8.01 -10.44
CA ARG A 296 -28.24 -9.17 -9.65
C ARG A 296 -26.76 -9.53 -9.85
N MET A 297 -26.25 -9.55 -11.08
CA MET A 297 -24.86 -9.95 -11.39
C MET A 297 -23.83 -8.83 -11.21
N LYS A 298 -24.27 -7.60 -10.94
CA LYS A 298 -23.44 -6.40 -10.70
C LYS A 298 -23.42 -5.96 -9.23
N LEU A 299 -24.20 -6.62 -8.36
CA LEU A 299 -24.29 -6.26 -6.94
C LEU A 299 -23.04 -6.71 -6.17
N ASN A 300 -22.67 -5.96 -5.15
CA ASN A 300 -21.78 -6.42 -4.09
C ASN A 300 -22.57 -7.20 -3.01
N LEU A 301 -21.88 -7.66 -1.97
CA LEU A 301 -22.50 -8.38 -0.85
C LEU A 301 -23.59 -7.55 -0.14
N GLU A 302 -23.44 -6.22 -0.05
CA GLU A 302 -24.42 -5.34 0.58
C GLU A 302 -25.73 -5.31 -0.21
N GLY A 303 -25.67 -5.11 -1.53
CA GLY A 303 -26.86 -5.17 -2.40
C GLY A 303 -27.52 -6.55 -2.40
N HIS A 304 -26.74 -7.63 -2.28
CA HIS A 304 -27.29 -8.97 -2.11
C HIS A 304 -28.02 -9.15 -0.77
N ARG A 305 -27.45 -8.67 0.35
CA ARG A 305 -28.11 -8.68 1.66
C ARG A 305 -29.39 -7.84 1.67
N GLN A 306 -29.36 -6.62 1.14
CA GLN A 306 -30.55 -5.77 1.03
C GLN A 306 -31.66 -6.46 0.22
N ARG A 307 -31.33 -7.10 -0.91
CA ARG A 307 -32.30 -7.82 -1.75
C ARG A 307 -33.01 -8.95 -1.00
N ILE A 308 -32.29 -9.67 -0.14
CA ILE A 308 -32.80 -10.76 0.69
C ILE A 308 -33.59 -10.18 1.88
N GLY A 309 -33.02 -9.18 2.57
CA GLY A 309 -33.60 -8.52 3.73
C GLY A 309 -34.95 -7.84 3.48
N ILE A 310 -35.17 -7.25 2.28
CA ILE A 310 -36.50 -6.71 1.90
C ILE A 310 -37.59 -7.79 2.08
N TYR A 311 -37.36 -9.00 1.62
CA TYR A 311 -38.35 -10.08 1.73
C TYR A 311 -38.47 -10.64 3.15
N TYR A 312 -37.41 -10.58 3.96
CA TYR A 312 -37.46 -10.90 5.39
C TYR A 312 -38.39 -9.94 6.13
N HIS A 313 -38.18 -8.63 5.98
CA HIS A 313 -38.96 -7.59 6.68
C HIS A 313 -40.40 -7.45 6.17
N GLU A 314 -40.71 -7.95 4.97
CA GLU A 314 -42.08 -8.11 4.47
C GLU A 314 -42.77 -9.41 4.92
N GLY A 315 -42.07 -10.31 5.63
CA GLY A 315 -42.60 -11.63 6.01
C GLY A 315 -42.76 -12.59 4.83
N ASN A 316 -42.17 -12.31 3.66
CA ASN A 316 -42.27 -13.14 2.47
C ASN A 316 -41.09 -14.14 2.38
N TYR A 317 -41.08 -15.08 3.31
CA TYR A 317 -39.98 -16.03 3.49
C TYR A 317 -39.81 -16.98 2.28
N GLN A 318 -40.89 -17.37 1.60
CA GLN A 318 -40.79 -18.17 0.38
C GLN A 318 -39.95 -17.46 -0.69
N ARG A 319 -40.16 -16.15 -0.89
CA ARG A 319 -39.41 -15.38 -1.88
C ARG A 319 -37.99 -15.06 -1.43
N LEU A 320 -37.75 -14.96 -0.12
CA LEU A 320 -36.42 -14.86 0.47
C LEU A 320 -35.56 -16.06 0.07
N GLU A 321 -36.07 -17.29 0.25
CA GLU A 321 -35.36 -18.52 -0.12
C GLU A 321 -34.97 -18.56 -1.61
N GLU A 322 -35.93 -18.28 -2.50
CA GLU A 322 -35.64 -18.20 -3.94
C GLU A 322 -34.51 -17.22 -4.28
N GLU A 323 -34.40 -16.10 -3.54
CA GLU A 323 -33.37 -15.09 -3.79
C GLU A 323 -32.02 -15.40 -3.13
N ILE A 324 -31.99 -16.25 -2.09
CA ILE A 324 -30.78 -16.91 -1.58
C ILE A 324 -30.28 -17.94 -2.61
N GLU A 325 -31.15 -18.82 -3.12
CA GLU A 325 -30.82 -19.80 -4.16
C GLU A 325 -30.37 -19.17 -5.48
N ARG A 326 -30.80 -17.94 -5.77
CA ARG A 326 -30.36 -17.15 -6.94
C ARG A 326 -29.15 -16.26 -6.67
N THR A 327 -28.60 -16.25 -5.45
CA THR A 327 -27.39 -15.48 -5.14
C THR A 327 -26.13 -16.23 -5.62
N PRO A 328 -25.16 -15.55 -6.27
CA PRO A 328 -23.92 -16.17 -6.74
C PRO A 328 -23.15 -16.86 -5.60
N LEU A 329 -22.54 -18.01 -5.90
CA LEU A 329 -21.82 -18.84 -4.91
C LEU A 329 -20.82 -18.07 -4.02
N PRO A 330 -20.02 -17.10 -4.52
CA PRO A 330 -19.10 -16.32 -3.67
C PRO A 330 -19.81 -15.51 -2.57
N HIS A 331 -21.06 -15.11 -2.79
CA HIS A 331 -21.85 -14.34 -1.82
C HIS A 331 -22.76 -15.24 -1.00
N ARG A 332 -23.38 -16.27 -1.60
CA ARG A 332 -24.30 -17.20 -0.91
C ARG A 332 -23.67 -17.89 0.29
N ASN A 333 -22.38 -18.20 0.22
CA ASN A 333 -21.65 -18.85 1.30
C ASN A 333 -21.37 -17.94 2.51
N ASN A 334 -21.72 -16.65 2.45
CA ASN A 334 -21.52 -15.68 3.53
C ASN A 334 -22.51 -15.87 4.69
N ASP A 335 -21.99 -15.82 5.92
CA ASP A 335 -22.76 -16.06 7.14
C ASP A 335 -23.99 -15.15 7.30
N ALA A 336 -23.93 -13.89 6.88
CA ALA A 336 -25.08 -12.98 6.95
C ALA A 336 -26.27 -13.46 6.10
N ILE A 337 -25.99 -14.07 4.94
CA ILE A 337 -27.03 -14.61 4.04
C ILE A 337 -27.61 -15.92 4.59
N LYS A 338 -26.76 -16.77 5.19
CA LYS A 338 -27.21 -17.99 5.88
C LYS A 338 -28.03 -17.69 7.13
N SER A 339 -27.66 -16.65 7.87
CA SER A 339 -28.43 -16.19 9.03
C SER A 339 -29.84 -15.75 8.63
N TYR A 340 -30.02 -15.08 7.48
CA TYR A 340 -31.36 -14.74 6.97
C TYR A 340 -32.24 -15.99 6.71
N HIS A 341 -31.66 -17.10 6.24
CA HIS A 341 -32.37 -18.38 6.10
C HIS A 341 -32.81 -18.93 7.47
N THR A 342 -31.89 -18.99 8.45
CA THR A 342 -32.21 -19.40 9.83
C THR A 342 -33.30 -18.54 10.46
N LEU A 343 -33.19 -17.21 10.32
CA LEU A 343 -34.16 -16.25 10.87
C LEU A 343 -35.53 -16.39 10.21
N ALA A 344 -35.58 -16.63 8.90
CA ALA A 344 -36.83 -16.86 8.17
C ALA A 344 -37.54 -18.14 8.62
N LEU A 345 -36.80 -19.23 8.87
CA LEU A 345 -37.36 -20.47 9.45
C LEU A 345 -37.85 -20.24 10.90
N ALA A 346 -37.06 -19.56 11.72
CA ALA A 346 -37.42 -19.25 13.11
C ALA A 346 -38.69 -18.39 13.19
N ALA A 347 -38.82 -17.37 12.33
CA ALA A 347 -39.98 -16.49 12.27
C ALA A 347 -41.26 -17.18 11.71
N GLN A 348 -41.13 -18.34 11.07
CA GLN A 348 -42.24 -19.22 10.69
C GLN A 348 -42.65 -20.21 11.80
N GLY A 349 -41.93 -20.23 12.93
CA GLY A 349 -42.10 -21.21 14.00
C GLY A 349 -41.40 -22.56 13.74
N GLU A 350 -40.65 -22.70 12.66
CA GLU A 350 -39.90 -23.93 12.33
C GLU A 350 -38.56 -24.00 13.09
N ILE A 351 -38.63 -24.00 14.43
CA ILE A 351 -37.45 -23.92 15.31
C ILE A 351 -36.45 -25.07 15.05
N ASP A 352 -36.92 -26.31 14.84
CA ASP A 352 -36.06 -27.46 14.53
C ASP A 352 -35.36 -27.35 13.17
N SER A 353 -36.03 -26.77 12.17
CA SER A 353 -35.44 -26.51 10.84
C SER A 353 -34.40 -25.39 10.95
N ALA A 354 -34.74 -24.32 11.67
CA ALA A 354 -33.85 -23.20 11.93
C ALA A 354 -32.56 -23.67 12.62
N ILE A 355 -32.66 -24.46 13.70
CA ILE A 355 -31.49 -24.99 14.44
C ILE A 355 -30.57 -25.82 13.54
N LYS A 356 -31.11 -26.64 12.63
CA LYS A 356 -30.31 -27.42 11.67
C LYS A 356 -29.58 -26.52 10.67
N SER A 357 -30.21 -25.45 10.19
CA SER A 357 -29.60 -24.51 9.23
C SER A 357 -28.37 -23.78 9.80
N ILE A 358 -28.30 -23.60 11.13
CA ILE A 358 -27.17 -22.95 11.81
C ILE A 358 -25.85 -23.68 11.55
N ASP A 359 -25.87 -24.99 11.28
CA ASP A 359 -24.64 -25.73 11.03
C ASP A 359 -23.90 -25.29 9.76
N GLU A 360 -24.59 -24.65 8.81
CA GLU A 360 -23.97 -24.08 7.61
C GLU A 360 -23.20 -22.78 7.85
N VAL A 361 -23.48 -22.04 8.92
CA VAL A 361 -22.78 -20.79 9.28
C VAL A 361 -21.32 -21.10 9.63
N ALA A 362 -20.38 -20.18 9.40
CA ALA A 362 -18.96 -20.37 9.69
C ALA A 362 -18.50 -19.75 11.03
N ASP A 363 -18.89 -18.52 11.36
CA ASP A 363 -18.52 -17.84 12.63
C ASP A 363 -19.13 -18.59 13.84
N PRO A 364 -18.33 -19.19 14.75
CA PRO A 364 -18.84 -19.98 15.87
C PRO A 364 -19.66 -19.18 16.88
N LEU A 365 -19.35 -17.90 17.09
CA LEU A 365 -20.15 -17.04 17.96
C LEU A 365 -21.54 -16.82 17.35
N GLU A 366 -21.58 -16.60 16.04
CA GLU A 366 -22.85 -16.38 15.33
C GLU A 366 -23.76 -17.62 15.42
N LYS A 367 -23.19 -18.83 15.42
CA LYS A 367 -23.95 -20.06 15.70
C LYS A 367 -24.58 -20.07 17.08
N ASP A 368 -23.81 -19.73 18.10
CA ASP A 368 -24.28 -19.76 19.48
C ASP A 368 -25.37 -18.69 19.72
N LEU A 369 -25.23 -17.50 19.10
CA LEU A 369 -26.24 -16.44 19.14
C LEU A 369 -27.49 -16.75 18.30
N LEU A 370 -27.37 -17.38 17.14
CA LEU A 370 -28.53 -17.88 16.38
C LEU A 370 -29.30 -18.93 17.17
N ARG A 371 -28.61 -19.83 17.89
CA ARG A 371 -29.27 -20.80 18.80
C ARG A 371 -29.96 -20.10 19.96
N TYR A 372 -29.29 -19.14 20.61
CA TYR A 372 -29.92 -18.31 21.65
C TYR A 372 -31.21 -17.66 21.13
N TYR A 373 -31.16 -17.01 19.95
CA TYR A 373 -32.31 -16.37 19.33
C TYR A 373 -33.46 -17.36 19.08
N CYS A 374 -33.19 -18.52 18.48
CA CYS A 374 -34.20 -19.53 18.20
C CYS A 374 -34.85 -20.09 19.48
N TYR A 375 -34.06 -20.38 20.52
CA TYR A 375 -34.58 -20.93 21.78
C TYR A 375 -35.30 -19.87 22.64
N HIS A 376 -34.82 -18.62 22.65
CA HIS A 376 -35.51 -17.52 23.33
C HIS A 376 -36.86 -17.23 22.67
N LEU A 377 -36.90 -17.16 21.34
CA LEU A 377 -38.13 -16.99 20.56
C LEU A 377 -39.14 -18.13 20.80
N SER A 378 -38.67 -19.36 21.08
CA SER A 378 -39.52 -20.50 21.40
C SER A 378 -39.89 -20.62 22.89
N GLY A 379 -39.53 -19.65 23.73
CA GLY A 379 -39.75 -19.68 25.19
C GLY A 379 -38.93 -20.76 25.94
N ASN A 380 -37.88 -21.31 25.34
CA ASN A 380 -37.03 -22.33 25.94
C ASN A 380 -35.79 -21.71 26.60
N TYR A 381 -36.00 -20.95 27.66
CA TYR A 381 -34.96 -20.14 28.32
C TYR A 381 -33.76 -20.97 28.81
N ASN A 382 -33.97 -22.22 29.26
CA ASN A 382 -32.86 -23.12 29.63
C ASN A 382 -31.92 -23.43 28.45
N GLN A 383 -32.43 -23.60 27.22
CA GLN A 383 -31.58 -23.83 26.05
C GLN A 383 -31.03 -22.52 25.46
N ALA A 384 -31.73 -21.39 25.66
CA ALA A 384 -31.23 -20.07 25.32
C ALA A 384 -30.00 -19.72 26.18
N GLU A 385 -30.15 -19.70 27.51
CA GLU A 385 -29.05 -19.48 28.47
C GLU A 385 -27.87 -20.42 28.17
N TRP A 386 -28.11 -21.72 28.05
CA TRP A 386 -27.06 -22.69 27.72
C TRP A 386 -26.30 -22.33 26.42
N SER A 387 -27.00 -21.82 25.40
CA SER A 387 -26.37 -21.44 24.13
C SER A 387 -25.45 -20.21 24.27
N LEU A 388 -25.85 -19.21 25.07
CA LEU A 388 -25.01 -18.05 25.35
C LEU A 388 -23.84 -18.40 26.29
N ASN A 389 -24.09 -19.24 27.30
CA ASN A 389 -23.07 -19.75 28.21
C ASN A 389 -22.10 -20.74 27.55
N ALA A 390 -22.50 -21.42 26.47
CA ALA A 390 -21.58 -22.21 25.65
C ALA A 390 -20.50 -21.33 25.00
N HIS A 391 -20.81 -20.09 24.61
CA HIS A 391 -19.79 -19.14 24.12
C HIS A 391 -18.82 -18.74 25.24
N TYR A 392 -19.32 -18.28 26.40
CA TYR A 392 -18.47 -17.91 27.54
C TYR A 392 -17.59 -19.08 28.01
N SER A 393 -18.16 -20.29 28.10
CA SER A 393 -17.45 -21.52 28.48
C SER A 393 -16.30 -21.87 27.53
N LYS A 394 -16.50 -21.71 26.20
CA LYS A 394 -15.44 -21.93 25.19
C LYS A 394 -14.29 -20.95 25.32
N MET A 395 -14.57 -19.72 25.74
CA MET A 395 -13.56 -18.69 26.03
C MET A 395 -12.97 -18.84 27.44
N GLY A 396 -13.47 -19.78 28.23
CA GLY A 396 -13.02 -20.02 29.60
C GLY A 396 -13.42 -18.91 30.58
N MET A 397 -14.50 -18.18 30.30
CA MET A 397 -15.00 -17.10 31.15
C MET A 397 -16.00 -17.62 32.18
N GLY A 398 -16.29 -16.81 33.21
CA GLY A 398 -17.51 -16.95 34.00
C GLY A 398 -18.78 -17.02 33.12
N ILE A 399 -19.82 -17.68 33.63
CA ILE A 399 -21.07 -17.94 32.90
C ILE A 399 -22.25 -17.28 33.61
N ILE A 400 -23.27 -16.85 32.88
CA ILE A 400 -24.48 -16.28 33.47
C ILE A 400 -25.16 -17.35 34.34
N GLY A 401 -25.61 -16.99 35.55
CA GLY A 401 -26.11 -17.91 36.56
C GLY A 401 -27.47 -18.53 36.24
N ASP A 402 -27.77 -19.68 36.86
CA ASP A 402 -29.06 -20.36 36.76
C ASP A 402 -30.25 -19.48 37.20
N SER A 403 -30.03 -18.49 38.06
CA SER A 403 -31.01 -17.48 38.49
C SER A 403 -31.62 -16.70 37.31
N TRP A 404 -30.85 -16.48 36.24
CA TRP A 404 -31.25 -15.65 35.11
C TRP A 404 -32.33 -16.29 34.23
N LYS A 405 -32.17 -17.58 33.90
CA LYS A 405 -33.12 -18.32 33.05
C LYS A 405 -34.44 -18.59 33.77
N ASP A 406 -34.41 -18.68 35.11
CA ASP A 406 -35.58 -18.83 35.97
C ASP A 406 -36.34 -17.50 36.13
N GLY A 407 -35.70 -16.36 35.77
CA GLY A 407 -36.26 -15.01 35.70
C GLY A 407 -36.69 -14.55 34.30
N ASP A 408 -36.95 -15.45 33.34
CA ASP A 408 -37.26 -15.17 31.93
C ASP A 408 -36.11 -14.51 31.12
N CYS A 409 -34.84 -14.68 31.54
CA CYS A 409 -33.65 -14.09 30.91
C CYS A 409 -33.68 -12.55 30.77
N LYS A 410 -34.34 -11.82 31.68
CA LYS A 410 -34.46 -10.35 31.58
C LYS A 410 -33.10 -9.65 31.71
N PHE A 411 -32.91 -8.55 31.00
CA PHE A 411 -31.62 -7.83 30.95
C PHE A 411 -31.12 -7.39 32.34
N HIS A 412 -32.01 -6.91 33.21
CA HIS A 412 -31.67 -6.43 34.55
C HIS A 412 -31.30 -7.56 35.55
N ASP A 413 -31.56 -8.82 35.20
CA ASP A 413 -31.35 -9.98 36.05
C ASP A 413 -30.04 -10.73 35.70
N ILE A 414 -29.16 -10.15 34.87
CA ILE A 414 -27.89 -10.77 34.46
C ILE A 414 -26.90 -10.82 35.63
N GLU A 415 -26.73 -12.01 36.20
CA GLU A 415 -25.74 -12.34 37.24
C GLU A 415 -24.72 -13.36 36.69
N VAL A 416 -23.41 -13.22 36.99
CA VAL A 416 -22.37 -14.13 36.49
C VAL A 416 -21.73 -14.94 37.61
N THR A 417 -21.65 -16.25 37.39
CA THR A 417 -21.05 -17.25 38.28
C THR A 417 -19.72 -17.75 37.73
N GLY A 418 -18.84 -18.25 38.62
CA GLY A 418 -17.54 -18.80 38.21
C GLY A 418 -16.50 -17.77 37.76
N VAL A 419 -16.73 -16.48 38.03
CA VAL A 419 -15.82 -15.36 37.69
C VAL A 419 -14.40 -15.62 38.20
N LYS A 420 -13.43 -15.55 37.29
CA LYS A 420 -12.01 -15.71 37.59
C LYS A 420 -11.38 -14.36 37.90
N LYS A 421 -10.80 -14.23 39.11
CA LYS A 421 -9.93 -13.10 39.45
C LYS A 421 -8.71 -13.09 38.54
N SER A 422 -8.26 -11.89 38.15
CA SER A 422 -7.03 -11.74 37.37
C SER A 422 -5.85 -12.41 38.07
N ARG A 423 -5.00 -13.09 37.30
CA ARG A 423 -3.78 -13.74 37.80
C ARG A 423 -2.60 -12.78 37.89
N GLU A 424 -2.59 -11.79 37.02
CA GLU A 424 -1.55 -10.78 36.92
C GLU A 424 -2.15 -9.38 37.04
N SER A 425 -1.31 -8.47 37.50
CA SER A 425 -1.59 -7.05 37.69
C SER A 425 -0.67 -6.32 36.72
N TYR A 426 -1.25 -5.55 35.80
CA TYR A 426 -0.55 -4.88 34.71
C TYR A 426 -0.43 -3.36 34.89
N GLY A 427 -0.97 -2.83 35.98
CA GLY A 427 -1.11 -1.40 36.24
C GLY A 427 -2.58 -0.97 36.34
N LEU A 428 -2.79 0.30 36.67
CA LEU A 428 -4.12 0.85 36.97
C LEU A 428 -4.95 1.00 35.68
N VAL A 429 -6.24 0.68 35.75
CA VAL A 429 -7.21 0.85 34.64
C VAL A 429 -8.22 1.94 35.00
N SER A 430 -8.28 3.01 34.21
CA SER A 430 -9.37 3.99 34.34
C SER A 430 -10.58 3.55 33.52
N VAL A 431 -11.72 3.33 34.18
CA VAL A 431 -13.02 3.10 33.52
C VAL A 431 -13.78 4.42 33.50
N ILE A 432 -14.07 4.93 32.31
CA ILE A 432 -14.82 6.18 32.13
C ILE A 432 -16.25 5.84 31.69
N MET A 433 -17.21 6.09 32.57
CA MET A 433 -18.65 5.99 32.28
C MET A 433 -19.23 7.37 32.03
N THR A 434 -20.07 7.50 31.00
CA THR A 434 -20.82 8.73 30.71
C THR A 434 -22.31 8.52 30.89
N CYS A 435 -22.99 9.45 31.55
CA CYS A 435 -24.43 9.38 31.82
C CYS A 435 -25.13 10.67 31.38
N HIS A 436 -26.32 10.56 30.78
CA HIS A 436 -27.24 11.68 30.61
C HIS A 436 -28.66 11.22 30.94
N ARG A 437 -29.21 11.75 32.03
CA ARG A 437 -30.45 11.34 32.72
C ARG A 437 -30.36 9.97 33.38
N TYR A 438 -31.21 9.78 34.37
CA TYR A 438 -31.38 8.50 35.03
C TYR A 438 -32.07 7.51 34.06
N ASN A 439 -31.66 6.24 34.11
CA ASN A 439 -32.32 5.13 33.43
C ASN A 439 -32.31 3.90 34.34
N ASP A 440 -33.27 2.99 34.19
CA ASP A 440 -33.43 1.84 35.09
C ASP A 440 -32.28 0.81 35.00
N SER A 441 -31.49 0.83 33.92
CA SER A 441 -30.30 0.00 33.73
C SER A 441 -29.02 0.61 34.33
N LEU A 442 -29.08 1.82 34.89
CA LEU A 442 -27.89 2.48 35.45
C LEU A 442 -27.27 1.69 36.61
N GLN A 443 -28.09 1.06 37.45
CA GLN A 443 -27.60 0.24 38.57
C GLN A 443 -26.77 -0.95 38.07
N ILE A 444 -27.33 -1.75 37.15
CA ILE A 444 -26.62 -2.91 36.57
C ILE A 444 -25.38 -2.49 35.77
N ALA A 445 -25.38 -1.33 35.11
CA ALA A 445 -24.20 -0.78 34.45
C ALA A 445 -23.09 -0.44 35.48
N ILE A 446 -23.42 0.27 36.57
CA ILE A 446 -22.48 0.60 37.66
C ILE A 446 -21.95 -0.68 38.32
N ASP A 447 -22.84 -1.61 38.68
CA ASP A 447 -22.49 -2.89 39.33
C ASP A 447 -21.53 -3.71 38.46
N SER A 448 -21.72 -3.68 37.13
CA SER A 448 -20.84 -4.37 36.17
C SER A 448 -19.43 -3.77 36.07
N VAL A 449 -19.26 -2.48 36.40
CA VAL A 449 -17.96 -1.79 36.44
C VAL A 449 -17.25 -2.00 37.78
N ILE A 450 -17.95 -1.91 38.91
CA ILE A 450 -17.34 -2.15 40.23
C ILE A 450 -17.08 -3.64 40.49
N GLY A 451 -17.85 -4.53 39.85
CA GLY A 451 -17.73 -5.98 39.95
C GLY A 451 -16.64 -6.61 39.07
N GLN A 452 -15.77 -5.80 38.43
CA GLN A 452 -14.71 -6.32 37.56
C GLN A 452 -13.72 -7.20 38.34
N SER A 453 -13.27 -8.29 37.72
CA SER A 453 -12.37 -9.28 38.34
C SER A 453 -10.91 -8.86 38.39
N TYR A 454 -10.60 -7.71 37.79
CA TYR A 454 -9.28 -7.07 37.78
C TYR A 454 -9.14 -6.12 38.99
N PRO A 455 -8.06 -6.20 39.78
CA PRO A 455 -8.01 -5.57 41.10
C PRO A 455 -7.73 -4.07 41.11
N GLU A 456 -7.12 -3.50 40.06
CA GLU A 456 -6.69 -2.10 40.01
C GLU A 456 -7.56 -1.29 39.04
N VAL A 457 -8.75 -0.88 39.49
CA VAL A 457 -9.71 -0.11 38.69
C VAL A 457 -9.99 1.25 39.34
N GLN A 458 -9.77 2.33 38.59
CA GLN A 458 -10.26 3.68 38.92
C GLN A 458 -11.58 3.91 38.18
N PHE A 459 -12.68 4.02 38.91
CA PHE A 459 -13.97 4.40 38.32
C PHE A 459 -14.10 5.92 38.19
N ILE A 460 -14.48 6.40 37.00
CA ILE A 460 -14.74 7.81 36.68
C ILE A 460 -16.14 7.91 36.09
N PHE A 461 -17.02 8.66 36.76
CA PHE A 461 -18.39 8.89 36.34
C PHE A 461 -18.56 10.34 35.88
N VAL A 462 -19.04 10.51 34.65
CA VAL A 462 -19.19 11.83 33.99
C VAL A 462 -20.65 12.07 33.64
N ASP A 463 -21.28 13.01 34.36
CA ASP A 463 -22.63 13.49 34.06
C ASP A 463 -22.62 14.54 32.95
N ASP A 464 -23.36 14.29 31.87
CA ASP A 464 -23.56 15.24 30.76
C ASP A 464 -24.69 16.24 31.04
N CYS A 465 -24.65 16.89 32.20
CA CYS A 465 -25.65 17.88 32.65
C CYS A 465 -27.07 17.29 32.74
N SER A 466 -27.25 16.24 33.54
CA SER A 466 -28.59 15.70 33.86
C SER A 466 -29.43 16.67 34.71
N PRO A 467 -30.77 16.50 34.76
CA PRO A 467 -31.62 17.22 35.72
C PRO A 467 -31.26 16.87 37.18
N ASP A 468 -31.41 17.82 38.10
CA ASP A 468 -31.01 17.62 39.51
C ASP A 468 -31.79 16.50 40.23
N GLU A 469 -33.02 16.18 39.78
CA GLU A 469 -33.78 15.03 40.27
C GLU A 469 -33.09 13.69 39.93
N ASP A 470 -32.50 13.59 38.74
CA ASP A 470 -31.76 12.39 38.31
C ASP A 470 -30.40 12.31 38.98
N VAL A 471 -29.74 13.46 39.18
CA VAL A 471 -28.50 13.58 39.96
C VAL A 471 -28.69 12.97 41.34
N GLY A 472 -29.76 13.35 42.04
CA GLY A 472 -30.08 12.81 43.37
C GLY A 472 -30.30 11.30 43.41
N LYS A 473 -30.79 10.68 42.32
CA LYS A 473 -30.97 9.22 42.23
C LYS A 473 -29.62 8.51 42.15
N TYR A 474 -28.77 8.89 41.20
CA TYR A 474 -27.50 8.20 40.99
C TYR A 474 -26.40 8.60 41.99
N ASP A 475 -26.47 9.80 42.60
CA ASP A 475 -25.52 10.16 43.66
C ASP A 475 -25.65 9.26 44.90
N GLY A 476 -26.88 8.79 45.18
CA GLY A 476 -27.18 7.77 46.19
C GLY A 476 -26.73 6.36 45.77
N MET A 477 -26.90 5.97 44.50
CA MET A 477 -26.36 4.70 43.98
C MET A 477 -24.84 4.62 44.06
N LEU A 478 -24.17 5.76 43.87
CA LEU A 478 -22.72 5.88 43.96
C LEU A 478 -22.21 6.09 45.40
N GLU A 479 -23.08 6.22 46.40
CA GLU A 479 -22.69 6.44 47.80
C GLU A 479 -21.94 5.21 48.36
N GLY A 480 -20.79 5.44 48.98
CA GLY A 480 -19.89 4.36 49.45
C GLY A 480 -19.03 3.71 48.36
N ILE A 481 -19.23 4.02 47.08
CA ILE A 481 -18.36 3.56 45.97
C ILE A 481 -17.16 4.50 45.82
N GLU A 482 -15.96 3.95 45.62
CA GLU A 482 -14.77 4.73 45.27
C GLU A 482 -14.86 5.18 43.80
N VAL A 483 -15.40 6.37 43.56
CA VAL A 483 -15.62 6.93 42.22
C VAL A 483 -15.19 8.40 42.12
N THR A 484 -14.52 8.76 41.03
CA THR A 484 -14.29 10.17 40.67
C THR A 484 -15.51 10.68 39.89
N ARG A 485 -16.34 11.53 40.50
CA ARG A 485 -17.54 12.11 39.85
C ARG A 485 -17.23 13.50 39.28
N ILE A 486 -17.67 13.79 38.06
CA ILE A 486 -17.73 15.15 37.50
C ILE A 486 -19.03 15.40 36.74
N ARG A 487 -19.46 16.66 36.71
CA ARG A 487 -20.65 17.14 36.01
C ARG A 487 -20.27 18.19 34.98
N MET A 488 -20.69 17.99 33.74
CA MET A 488 -20.49 18.94 32.64
C MET A 488 -21.39 20.17 32.84
N PRO A 489 -20.93 21.38 32.48
CA PRO A 489 -21.72 22.62 32.65
C PRO A 489 -22.87 22.76 31.64
N LYS A 490 -22.90 21.93 30.60
CA LYS A 490 -23.95 21.86 29.57
C LYS A 490 -23.94 20.47 28.93
N ASN A 491 -25.10 20.02 28.43
CA ASN A 491 -25.20 18.80 27.61
C ASN A 491 -24.33 18.96 26.34
N SER A 492 -23.23 18.23 26.30
CA SER A 492 -22.19 18.27 25.28
C SER A 492 -22.05 16.94 24.52
N GLY A 493 -22.69 15.86 25.01
CA GLY A 493 -22.66 14.52 24.43
C GLY A 493 -21.58 13.62 25.03
N THR A 494 -21.73 12.31 24.82
CA THR A 494 -20.84 11.27 25.38
C THR A 494 -19.37 11.50 25.06
N TYR A 495 -19.01 11.94 23.84
CA TYR A 495 -17.60 12.08 23.44
C TYR A 495 -16.88 13.23 24.18
N ALA A 496 -17.55 14.36 24.37
CA ALA A 496 -17.06 15.44 25.23
C ALA A 496 -16.90 14.96 26.69
N CYS A 497 -17.84 14.15 27.19
CA CYS A 497 -17.78 13.56 28.52
C CYS A 497 -16.62 12.54 28.66
N ARG A 498 -16.40 11.69 27.64
CA ARG A 498 -15.26 10.77 27.59
C ARG A 498 -13.93 11.52 27.59
N ASN A 499 -13.83 12.63 26.86
CA ASN A 499 -12.65 13.51 26.89
C ASN A 499 -12.48 14.22 28.25
N ALA A 500 -13.56 14.60 28.92
CA ALA A 500 -13.50 15.15 30.28
C ALA A 500 -13.01 14.10 31.30
N GLY A 501 -13.53 12.87 31.24
CA GLY A 501 -13.03 11.75 32.03
C GLY A 501 -11.58 11.37 31.71
N LEU A 502 -11.17 11.47 30.44
CA LEU A 502 -9.80 11.19 29.99
C LEU A 502 -8.76 12.13 30.63
N LYS A 503 -9.15 13.37 30.95
CA LYS A 503 -8.31 14.34 31.70
C LYS A 503 -8.11 13.94 33.17
N LEU A 504 -9.01 13.13 33.74
CA LEU A 504 -8.98 12.64 35.13
C LEU A 504 -8.46 11.20 35.26
N ALA A 505 -8.34 10.49 34.13
CA ALA A 505 -7.82 9.13 34.06
C ALA A 505 -6.35 9.06 34.51
N LYS A 506 -6.09 8.32 35.58
CA LYS A 506 -4.75 8.07 36.15
C LYS A 506 -4.15 6.72 35.73
N GLY A 507 -4.96 5.85 35.14
CA GLY A 507 -4.53 4.51 34.74
C GLY A 507 -3.55 4.48 33.58
N ASP A 508 -2.71 3.44 33.57
CA ASP A 508 -1.85 3.05 32.45
C ASP A 508 -2.68 2.56 31.24
N TYR A 509 -3.90 2.10 31.52
CA TYR A 509 -4.89 1.68 30.54
C TYR A 509 -6.24 2.37 30.77
N ILE A 510 -7.03 2.48 29.71
CA ILE A 510 -8.32 3.18 29.72
C ILE A 510 -9.35 2.34 28.97
N THR A 511 -10.53 2.17 29.55
CA THR A 511 -11.71 1.60 28.90
C THR A 511 -12.93 2.48 29.15
N PHE A 512 -13.93 2.34 28.30
CA PHE A 512 -15.18 3.09 28.36
C PHE A 512 -16.36 2.19 28.74
N ALA A 513 -17.40 2.81 29.28
CA ALA A 513 -18.69 2.21 29.61
C ALA A 513 -19.80 3.21 29.29
N ASP A 514 -20.94 2.72 28.81
CA ASP A 514 -22.15 3.54 28.66
C ASP A 514 -23.13 3.21 29.80
N SER A 515 -23.96 4.19 30.19
CA SER A 515 -24.78 4.14 31.42
C SER A 515 -25.98 3.19 31.37
N ASP A 516 -26.17 2.49 30.25
CA ASP A 516 -27.24 1.52 29.96
C ASP A 516 -26.70 0.16 29.47
N ASP A 517 -25.37 -0.01 29.43
CA ASP A 517 -24.69 -1.22 28.97
C ASP A 517 -24.19 -2.08 30.15
N TRP A 518 -24.48 -3.38 30.13
CA TRP A 518 -23.88 -4.34 31.07
C TRP A 518 -22.52 -4.84 30.54
N ILE A 519 -21.51 -4.85 31.41
CA ILE A 519 -20.15 -5.26 31.07
C ILE A 519 -19.79 -6.58 31.78
N HIS A 520 -19.27 -7.56 31.03
CA HIS A 520 -18.88 -8.83 31.62
C HIS A 520 -17.79 -8.64 32.71
N PRO A 521 -17.90 -9.26 33.91
CA PRO A 521 -16.96 -9.05 35.02
C PRO A 521 -15.47 -9.31 34.70
N GLU A 522 -15.19 -10.19 33.74
CA GLU A 522 -13.83 -10.49 33.28
C GLU A 522 -13.38 -9.64 32.07
N LYS A 523 -14.14 -8.62 31.63
CA LYS A 523 -13.79 -7.82 30.45
C LYS A 523 -12.41 -7.19 30.60
N ILE A 524 -12.12 -6.53 31.72
CA ILE A 524 -10.86 -5.78 31.88
C ILE A 524 -9.67 -6.75 31.88
N SER A 525 -9.72 -7.85 32.63
CA SER A 525 -8.64 -8.85 32.63
C SER A 525 -8.42 -9.43 31.24
N ASN A 526 -9.48 -9.85 30.56
CA ASN A 526 -9.36 -10.51 29.25
C ASN A 526 -8.92 -9.53 28.16
N SER A 527 -9.38 -8.28 28.22
CA SER A 527 -8.88 -7.18 27.38
C SER A 527 -7.38 -6.96 27.58
N LEU A 528 -6.88 -6.91 28.82
CA LEU A 528 -5.46 -6.67 29.09
C LEU A 528 -4.58 -7.86 28.73
N ASP A 529 -4.97 -9.08 29.10
CA ASP A 529 -4.29 -10.33 28.69
C ASP A 529 -4.13 -10.37 27.17
N PHE A 530 -5.20 -10.06 26.42
CA PHE A 530 -5.18 -10.05 24.96
C PHE A 530 -4.37 -8.88 24.39
N LEU A 531 -4.45 -7.68 24.97
CA LEU A 531 -3.70 -6.50 24.55
C LEU A 531 -2.19 -6.70 24.75
N ILE A 532 -1.79 -7.23 25.90
CA ILE A 532 -0.39 -7.41 26.29
C ILE A 532 0.21 -8.63 25.57
N GLY A 533 -0.50 -9.77 25.59
CA GLY A 533 -0.05 -11.01 24.95
C GLY A 533 0.17 -10.89 23.43
N ASN A 534 -0.51 -9.94 22.76
CA ASN A 534 -0.34 -9.66 21.33
C ASN A 534 0.46 -8.36 21.04
N ASN A 535 1.00 -7.68 22.06
CA ASN A 535 1.68 -6.38 21.92
C ASN A 535 0.84 -5.32 21.16
N ALA A 536 -0.47 -5.29 21.45
CA ALA A 536 -1.39 -4.28 20.94
C ALA A 536 -1.36 -3.01 21.79
N ASP A 537 -1.98 -1.96 21.26
CA ASP A 537 -2.17 -0.66 21.92
C ASP A 537 -3.66 -0.31 22.08
N LEU A 538 -4.54 -0.93 21.28
CA LEU A 538 -6.00 -0.88 21.35
C LEU A 538 -6.55 -2.30 21.15
N VAL A 539 -7.45 -2.75 22.01
CA VAL A 539 -8.27 -3.95 21.79
C VAL A 539 -9.76 -3.67 21.90
N CYS A 540 -10.54 -4.38 21.10
CA CYS A 540 -11.99 -4.27 21.05
C CYS A 540 -12.61 -5.68 21.05
N GLY A 541 -13.40 -6.00 22.08
CA GLY A 541 -14.26 -7.17 22.10
C GLY A 541 -15.48 -7.03 21.19
N ARG A 542 -16.50 -7.84 21.43
CA ARG A 542 -17.81 -7.78 20.78
C ARG A 542 -18.92 -7.40 21.76
N TYR A 543 -20.03 -6.92 21.20
CA TYR A 543 -21.27 -6.69 21.94
C TYR A 543 -22.47 -7.21 21.17
N ILE A 544 -23.52 -7.57 21.92
CA ILE A 544 -24.86 -7.85 21.41
C ILE A 544 -25.82 -6.76 21.89
N ARG A 545 -26.90 -6.48 21.15
CA ARG A 545 -28.03 -5.70 21.69
C ARG A 545 -29.07 -6.65 22.24
N MET A 546 -29.61 -6.32 23.41
CA MET A 546 -30.61 -7.12 24.12
C MET A 546 -31.73 -6.20 24.62
N GLY A 547 -32.98 -6.53 24.30
CA GLY A 547 -34.14 -5.84 24.89
C GLY A 547 -34.36 -6.27 26.35
N VAL A 548 -35.17 -5.50 27.09
CA VAL A 548 -35.45 -5.75 28.53
C VAL A 548 -35.87 -7.19 28.83
N ASN A 549 -36.57 -7.85 27.89
CA ASN A 549 -37.04 -9.24 28.00
C ASN A 549 -36.02 -10.31 27.55
N GLY A 550 -34.73 -9.98 27.41
CA GLY A 550 -33.67 -10.92 27.04
C GLY A 550 -33.51 -11.22 25.54
N GLY A 551 -34.46 -10.81 24.70
CA GLY A 551 -34.40 -11.03 23.26
C GLY A 551 -33.26 -10.22 22.61
N ILE A 552 -32.48 -10.83 21.71
CA ILE A 552 -31.32 -10.18 21.07
C ILE A 552 -31.65 -9.62 19.68
N GLN A 553 -31.04 -8.48 19.33
CA GLN A 553 -31.34 -7.74 18.12
C GLN A 553 -30.51 -8.19 16.90
N TRP A 554 -31.17 -8.53 15.79
CA TRP A 554 -30.53 -8.70 14.48
C TRP A 554 -30.44 -7.37 13.73
N ASN A 555 -29.24 -6.99 13.28
CA ASN A 555 -28.98 -5.73 12.57
C ASN A 555 -28.86 -5.86 11.04
N GLY A 556 -29.36 -6.95 10.45
CA GLY A 556 -29.21 -7.23 9.01
C GLY A 556 -27.88 -7.85 8.58
N VAL A 557 -26.91 -8.00 9.50
CA VAL A 557 -25.57 -8.51 9.20
C VAL A 557 -25.09 -9.61 10.17
N ARG A 558 -25.28 -9.41 11.48
CA ARG A 558 -24.84 -10.30 12.56
C ARG A 558 -25.43 -9.87 13.90
N PHE A 559 -25.67 -10.77 14.84
CA PHE A 559 -26.06 -10.42 16.21
C PHE A 559 -24.93 -9.68 16.95
N ALA A 560 -23.69 -10.18 16.86
CA ALA A 560 -22.55 -9.59 17.58
C ALA A 560 -21.74 -8.58 16.75
N ARG A 561 -21.71 -7.31 17.18
CA ARG A 561 -20.88 -6.23 16.60
C ARG A 561 -19.60 -6.04 17.39
N PHE A 562 -18.64 -5.26 16.87
CA PHE A 562 -17.45 -4.87 17.65
C PHE A 562 -17.79 -3.76 18.65
N ALA A 563 -17.33 -3.93 19.89
CA ALA A 563 -17.64 -3.10 21.06
C ALA A 563 -16.86 -1.76 21.05
N LEU A 564 -17.12 -0.88 20.09
CA LEU A 564 -16.40 0.39 19.96
C LEU A 564 -16.59 1.33 21.16
N MET A 565 -17.77 1.30 21.78
CA MET A 565 -18.07 1.99 23.04
C MET A 565 -17.38 1.38 24.27
N GLY A 566 -16.75 0.21 24.14
CA GLY A 566 -16.02 -0.50 25.20
C GLY A 566 -14.55 -0.79 24.85
N MET A 567 -13.94 -0.03 23.93
CA MET A 567 -12.53 -0.21 23.56
C MET A 567 -11.58 -0.02 24.75
N THR A 568 -10.59 -0.90 24.88
CA THR A 568 -9.53 -0.83 25.89
C THR A 568 -8.22 -0.35 25.22
N PHE A 569 -7.63 0.72 25.74
CA PHE A 569 -6.43 1.38 25.20
C PHE A 569 -5.28 1.39 26.21
N ARG A 570 -4.03 1.50 25.71
CA ARG A 570 -2.93 2.11 26.48
C ARG A 570 -3.19 3.61 26.63
N ALA A 571 -3.11 4.13 27.85
CA ALA A 571 -3.46 5.52 28.16
C ALA A 571 -2.62 6.54 27.37
N ALA A 572 -1.29 6.34 27.31
CA ALA A 572 -0.37 7.20 26.55
C ALA A 572 -0.76 7.27 25.06
N VAL A 573 -1.13 6.13 24.46
CA VAL A 573 -1.53 6.08 23.04
C VAL A 573 -2.82 6.85 22.80
N LEU A 574 -3.83 6.69 23.66
CA LEU A 574 -5.09 7.42 23.53
C LEU A 574 -4.93 8.93 23.78
N LYS A 575 -4.13 9.33 24.77
CA LYS A 575 -3.91 10.74 25.14
C LYS A 575 -2.99 11.49 24.16
N GLU A 576 -1.87 10.89 23.80
CA GLU A 576 -0.78 11.59 23.08
C GLU A 576 -0.87 11.39 21.56
N ARG A 577 -1.12 10.14 21.12
CA ARG A 577 -1.09 9.78 19.69
C ARG A 577 -2.45 9.86 19.00
N LEU A 578 -3.54 9.55 19.72
CA LEU A 578 -4.91 9.57 19.18
C LEU A 578 -5.74 10.77 19.64
N ARG A 579 -5.29 11.48 20.69
CA ARG A 579 -5.87 12.70 21.26
C ARG A 579 -7.37 12.61 21.59
N GLY A 580 -7.82 11.50 22.16
CA GLY A 580 -9.21 11.30 22.57
C GLY A 580 -10.19 11.21 21.39
N PHE A 581 -11.46 11.51 21.64
CA PHE A 581 -12.55 11.49 20.65
C PHE A 581 -12.82 12.89 20.07
N ASP A 582 -13.50 12.96 18.92
CA ASP A 582 -14.06 14.22 18.43
C ASP A 582 -15.25 14.64 19.32
N GLU A 583 -15.01 15.61 20.19
CA GLU A 583 -16.00 16.11 21.14
C GLU A 583 -17.08 17.02 20.54
N ARG A 584 -16.94 17.43 19.27
CA ARG A 584 -17.99 18.20 18.58
C ARG A 584 -19.12 17.29 18.08
N MET A 585 -18.82 16.00 17.91
CA MET A 585 -19.76 15.01 17.40
C MET A 585 -20.61 14.40 18.51
N ARG A 586 -21.87 14.11 18.19
CA ARG A 586 -22.79 13.36 19.07
C ARG A 586 -22.88 11.86 18.74
N HIS A 587 -22.32 11.45 17.61
CA HIS A 587 -22.41 10.07 17.11
C HIS A 587 -21.17 9.68 16.28
N SER A 588 -20.89 8.39 16.18
CA SER A 588 -19.86 7.79 15.31
C SER A 588 -18.39 8.23 15.52
N ALA A 589 -18.07 9.06 16.52
CA ALA A 589 -16.68 9.41 16.84
C ALA A 589 -15.90 8.24 17.48
N ASP A 590 -16.59 7.21 17.98
CA ASP A 590 -16.01 5.90 18.31
C ASP A 590 -15.47 5.16 17.07
N SER A 591 -16.18 5.26 15.96
CA SER A 591 -15.86 4.68 14.66
C SER A 591 -14.74 5.46 13.98
N GLU A 592 -14.78 6.79 14.06
CA GLU A 592 -13.66 7.65 13.64
C GLU A 592 -12.40 7.32 14.44
N LEU A 593 -12.46 7.30 15.77
CA LEU A 593 -11.30 7.00 16.62
C LEU A 593 -10.73 5.61 16.33
N PHE A 594 -11.57 4.61 16.08
CA PHE A 594 -11.12 3.26 15.72
C PHE A 594 -10.45 3.22 14.33
N GLU A 595 -11.01 3.89 13.32
CA GLU A 595 -10.39 3.97 11.99
C GLU A 595 -9.09 4.80 12.03
N ARG A 596 -9.06 5.93 12.76
CA ARG A 596 -7.87 6.74 13.03
C ARG A 596 -6.78 5.95 13.75
N ALA A 597 -7.13 5.14 14.74
CA ALA A 597 -6.19 4.26 15.43
C ALA A 597 -5.57 3.25 14.46
N ARG A 598 -6.35 2.66 13.53
CA ARG A 598 -5.82 1.74 12.52
C ARG A 598 -4.87 2.44 11.54
N VAL A 599 -5.14 3.69 11.18
CA VAL A 599 -4.27 4.49 10.29
C VAL A 599 -2.97 4.89 11.00
N LEU A 600 -3.04 5.43 12.22
CA LEU A 600 -1.88 6.01 12.92
C LEU A 600 -1.01 4.99 13.70
N LEU A 601 -1.60 3.88 14.15
CA LEU A 601 -0.90 2.83 14.90
C LEU A 601 -0.61 1.59 14.04
N GLY A 602 -1.34 1.42 12.93
CA GLY A 602 -1.32 0.23 12.10
C GLY A 602 -2.18 -0.91 12.64
N GLU A 603 -2.67 -1.77 11.75
CA GLU A 603 -3.62 -2.85 12.11
C GLU A 603 -3.10 -3.84 13.17
N ARG A 604 -1.78 -4.03 13.27
CA ARG A 604 -1.17 -4.91 14.27
C ARG A 604 -1.28 -4.37 15.70
N LYS A 605 -1.50 -3.06 15.85
CA LYS A 605 -1.66 -2.40 17.15
C LYS A 605 -3.13 -2.22 17.56
N VAL A 606 -4.06 -2.46 16.64
CA VAL A 606 -5.50 -2.32 16.84
C VAL A 606 -6.19 -3.66 16.59
N LEU A 607 -6.35 -4.45 17.64
CA LEU A 607 -6.86 -5.82 17.52
C LEU A 607 -8.34 -5.93 17.91
N ARG A 608 -8.96 -6.99 17.41
CA ARG A 608 -10.36 -7.34 17.68
C ARG A 608 -10.42 -8.77 18.20
N TYR A 609 -10.98 -8.94 19.39
CA TYR A 609 -11.16 -10.26 20.03
C TYR A 609 -12.62 -10.71 19.81
N PRO A 610 -12.90 -11.98 19.42
CA PRO A 610 -14.21 -12.37 18.90
C PRO A 610 -15.25 -12.70 20.01
N THR A 611 -15.08 -12.17 21.22
CA THR A 611 -15.85 -12.53 22.41
C THR A 611 -16.82 -11.42 22.79
N VAL A 612 -18.08 -11.79 23.10
CA VAL A 612 -19.06 -10.86 23.70
C VAL A 612 -18.56 -10.47 25.09
N GLU A 613 -18.31 -9.18 25.30
CA GLU A 613 -17.86 -8.60 26.57
C GLU A 613 -18.81 -7.53 27.10
N VAL A 614 -19.76 -7.09 26.25
CA VAL A 614 -20.77 -6.08 26.57
C VAL A 614 -22.13 -6.54 26.06
N VAL A 615 -23.17 -6.38 26.86
CA VAL A 615 -24.57 -6.54 26.45
C VAL A 615 -25.20 -5.15 26.53
N ALA A 616 -25.52 -4.58 25.36
CA ALA A 616 -26.04 -3.23 25.25
C ALA A 616 -27.57 -3.25 25.26
N LEU A 617 -28.21 -2.36 26.03
CA LEU A 617 -29.66 -2.32 26.08
C LEU A 617 -30.26 -1.87 24.74
N GLU A 618 -31.34 -2.52 24.31
CA GLU A 618 -32.24 -2.03 23.29
C GLU A 618 -33.49 -1.41 23.92
N SER A 619 -33.41 -0.12 24.26
CA SER A 619 -34.56 0.75 24.49
C SER A 619 -34.94 1.47 23.19
N GLY A 620 -36.25 1.58 22.91
CA GLY A 620 -36.73 2.15 21.64
C GLY A 620 -36.21 3.57 21.35
N SER A 621 -36.06 4.38 22.39
CA SER A 621 -35.71 5.81 22.35
C SER A 621 -34.21 6.14 22.16
N ASN A 622 -33.37 5.20 21.68
CA ASN A 622 -31.92 5.40 21.62
C ASN A 622 -31.47 6.07 20.29
N LEU A 623 -30.38 6.85 20.35
CA LEU A 623 -29.73 7.56 19.22
C LEU A 623 -29.24 6.65 18.06
N THR A 624 -29.42 5.33 18.17
CA THR A 624 -29.07 4.30 17.19
C THR A 624 -30.27 3.56 16.61
N SER A 625 -31.46 3.71 17.20
CA SER A 625 -32.69 2.98 16.85
C SER A 625 -33.77 3.84 16.18
N GLU A 626 -33.77 5.17 16.37
CA GLU A 626 -34.78 6.08 15.81
C GLU A 626 -34.18 7.24 14.99
N GLY A 627 -34.96 7.72 14.01
CA GLY A 627 -34.68 8.90 13.19
C GLY A 627 -33.62 8.71 12.09
N ASP A 628 -33.24 9.81 11.43
CA ASP A 628 -32.26 9.84 10.32
C ASP A 628 -30.85 9.37 10.71
N LEU A 629 -30.61 9.10 12.00
CA LEU A 629 -29.37 8.62 12.58
C LEU A 629 -29.39 7.13 12.97
N ALA A 630 -30.44 6.38 12.61
CA ALA A 630 -30.53 4.95 12.89
C ALA A 630 -29.43 4.12 12.19
N ILE A 631 -29.09 2.97 12.75
CA ILE A 631 -28.24 1.95 12.11
C ILE A 631 -29.04 0.66 12.00
N ASP A 632 -29.66 0.46 10.84
CA ASP A 632 -30.56 -0.66 10.55
C ASP A 632 -29.92 -1.70 9.60
N TRP A 633 -30.76 -2.63 9.12
CA TRP A 633 -30.40 -3.69 8.17
C TRP A 633 -30.04 -3.19 6.76
N ILE A 634 -30.33 -1.92 6.46
CA ILE A 634 -30.05 -1.25 5.18
C ILE A 634 -28.68 -0.53 5.25
N GLY A 635 -28.32 -0.03 6.43
CA GLY A 635 -27.04 0.58 6.78
C GLY A 635 -27.20 2.00 7.34
N THR A 636 -26.08 2.69 7.61
CA THR A 636 -26.09 4.07 8.13
C THR A 636 -26.80 5.06 7.20
N SER A 637 -27.55 6.00 7.79
CA SER A 637 -28.29 7.09 7.11
C SER A 637 -27.83 8.48 7.57
N GLY A 638 -28.32 9.51 6.89
CA GLY A 638 -28.23 10.91 7.31
C GLY A 638 -26.81 11.38 7.65
N ASP A 639 -26.67 12.16 8.72
CA ASP A 639 -25.40 12.77 9.11
C ASP A 639 -24.32 11.76 9.49
N ARG A 640 -24.70 10.53 9.89
CA ARG A 640 -23.72 9.44 10.09
C ARG A 640 -23.00 9.09 8.80
N VAL A 641 -23.66 9.17 7.65
CA VAL A 641 -23.03 8.96 6.33
C VAL A 641 -22.10 10.12 6.01
N LYS A 642 -22.58 11.36 6.14
CA LYS A 642 -21.77 12.57 5.91
C LYS A 642 -20.47 12.53 6.70
N TYR A 643 -20.55 12.30 8.01
CA TYR A 643 -19.38 12.22 8.88
C TYR A 643 -18.48 11.02 8.53
N SER A 644 -19.05 9.84 8.25
CA SER A 644 -18.26 8.65 7.88
C SER A 644 -17.48 8.83 6.58
N GLU A 645 -18.07 9.44 5.55
CA GLU A 645 -17.37 9.69 4.30
C GLU A 645 -16.37 10.86 4.45
N ALA A 646 -16.69 11.88 5.26
CA ALA A 646 -15.78 12.99 5.58
C ALA A 646 -14.52 12.52 6.33
N PHE A 647 -14.66 11.77 7.43
CA PHE A 647 -13.49 11.29 8.17
C PHE A 647 -12.70 10.25 7.36
N ARG A 648 -13.34 9.40 6.55
CA ARG A 648 -12.61 8.45 5.67
C ARG A 648 -11.82 9.14 4.58
N ARG A 649 -12.36 10.23 4.00
CA ARG A 649 -11.62 11.08 3.07
C ARG A 649 -10.37 11.66 3.74
N TRP A 650 -10.51 12.20 4.95
CA TRP A 650 -9.38 12.72 5.73
C TRP A 650 -8.38 11.62 6.15
N HIS A 651 -8.84 10.45 6.60
CA HIS A 651 -8.00 9.27 6.88
C HIS A 651 -7.23 8.82 5.62
N SER A 652 -7.83 8.93 4.43
CA SER A 652 -7.13 8.65 3.16
C SER A 652 -6.04 9.69 2.83
N GLN A 653 -6.19 10.93 3.30
CA GLN A 653 -5.17 11.99 3.20
C GLN A 653 -4.08 11.84 4.26
N LEU A 654 -4.40 11.39 5.47
CA LEU A 654 -3.42 10.97 6.50
C LEU A 654 -2.53 9.82 6.02
N GLY A 655 -3.08 8.87 5.25
CA GLY A 655 -2.30 7.80 4.61
C GLY A 655 -1.41 8.27 3.43
N ARG A 656 -1.54 9.53 3.00
CA ARG A 656 -0.89 10.08 1.79
C ARG A 656 0.01 11.29 2.04
N SER A 657 -0.20 12.03 3.13
CA SER A 657 0.49 13.29 3.43
C SER A 657 1.24 13.23 4.76
N LYS A 658 2.39 13.92 4.84
CA LYS A 658 2.97 14.27 6.14
C LYS A 658 2.29 15.52 6.66
N ILE A 659 1.23 15.34 7.45
CA ILE A 659 0.68 16.45 8.26
C ILE A 659 1.77 16.86 9.25
N LYS A 660 2.34 18.04 9.02
CA LYS A 660 3.66 18.42 9.53
C LYS A 660 3.65 19.20 10.85
N ASN A 661 2.53 19.84 11.17
CA ASN A 661 2.28 20.51 12.45
C ASN A 661 0.78 20.78 12.57
N THR A 662 0.10 20.08 13.47
CA THR A 662 -1.28 20.37 13.85
C THR A 662 -1.46 20.06 15.34
N THR A 663 -0.89 20.92 16.20
CA THR A 663 -1.23 20.94 17.62
C THR A 663 -2.72 21.20 17.83
N ASP A 664 -3.37 21.92 16.91
CA ASP A 664 -4.76 22.36 17.04
C ASP A 664 -5.74 21.71 16.05
N ARG A 665 -5.30 21.27 14.86
CA ARG A 665 -6.19 20.75 13.80
C ARG A 665 -6.49 19.25 13.83
N PHE A 666 -6.38 18.57 14.99
CA PHE A 666 -6.57 17.10 15.07
C PHE A 666 -8.02 16.63 14.78
N PHE A 667 -8.93 17.59 14.59
CA PHE A 667 -10.34 17.37 14.30
C PHE A 667 -10.86 18.26 13.15
N ASP A 668 -10.04 19.01 12.41
CA ASP A 668 -10.55 19.89 11.33
C ASP A 668 -10.89 19.10 10.05
N PHE A 669 -11.93 18.27 10.16
CA PHE A 669 -12.71 17.81 9.03
C PHE A 669 -13.49 19.00 8.44
N PRO A 670 -13.78 18.99 7.12
CA PRO A 670 -14.82 19.81 6.53
C PRO A 670 -16.20 19.40 7.08
N HIS A 671 -16.58 19.94 8.23
CA HIS A 671 -17.95 20.00 8.71
C HIS A 671 -18.62 21.23 8.10
N ASP A 672 -19.88 21.10 7.67
CA ASP A 672 -20.69 22.19 7.12
C ASP A 672 -21.01 23.33 8.12
N GLU A 673 -20.45 23.30 9.33
CA GLU A 673 -20.65 24.34 10.35
C GLU A 673 -19.32 25.02 10.78
N LYS A 674 -18.99 26.07 10.02
CA LYS A 674 -18.23 27.27 10.43
C LYS A 674 -16.73 27.14 10.75
N SER A 675 -15.93 27.07 9.69
CA SER A 675 -15.22 28.28 9.21
C SER A 675 -14.69 28.06 7.79
N LEU A 676 -15.42 28.53 6.78
CA LEU A 676 -14.94 28.51 5.39
C LEU A 676 -13.67 29.36 5.27
N THR A 677 -12.69 28.92 4.49
CA THR A 677 -11.56 29.79 4.14
C THR A 677 -12.01 30.96 3.25
N GLU A 678 -11.29 32.08 3.23
CA GLU A 678 -11.62 33.21 2.33
C GLU A 678 -11.74 32.75 0.86
N ASN A 679 -10.92 31.78 0.47
CA ASN A 679 -10.91 31.11 -0.82
C ASN A 679 -11.96 29.99 -0.98
N GLU A 680 -12.93 29.82 -0.07
CA GLU A 680 -14.12 28.97 -0.27
C GLU A 680 -15.40 29.81 -0.29
N VAL A 681 -15.38 30.99 0.34
CA VAL A 681 -16.49 31.95 0.40
C VAL A 681 -16.78 32.62 -0.95
N GLU A 682 -15.80 32.90 -1.80
CA GLU A 682 -15.94 33.57 -3.11
C GLU A 682 -16.66 32.80 -4.25
N LEU A 683 -16.68 31.45 -4.26
CA LEU A 683 -17.36 30.56 -5.23
C LEU A 683 -18.81 30.36 -4.83
N ARG A 684 -19.05 30.18 -3.53
CA ARG A 684 -20.39 30.30 -2.95
C ARG A 684 -20.89 31.74 -3.17
N GLY A 685 -20.00 32.72 -3.00
CA GLY A 685 -20.17 34.17 -3.19
C GLY A 685 -20.36 34.67 -4.63
N CYS A 686 -20.34 33.80 -5.64
CA CYS A 686 -21.06 34.06 -6.90
C CYS A 686 -22.58 34.18 -6.69
N PHE A 687 -23.06 33.87 -5.47
CA PHE A 687 -24.39 34.07 -4.91
C PHE A 687 -24.21 34.66 -3.47
N GLU A 688 -24.84 35.79 -3.13
CA GLU A 688 -24.47 36.71 -2.00
C GLU A 688 -24.64 36.12 -0.55
N TYR A 689 -24.13 36.65 0.60
CA TYR A 689 -23.80 38.04 1.05
C TYR A 689 -22.78 38.09 2.24
N VAL A 690 -21.68 38.88 2.12
CA VAL A 690 -20.95 39.74 3.14
C VAL A 690 -20.24 39.22 4.43
N GLU A 691 -18.89 39.44 4.47
CA GLU A 691 -17.89 39.89 5.52
C GLU A 691 -17.83 39.32 6.99
N VAL A 692 -16.74 39.38 7.82
CA VAL A 692 -15.48 40.22 7.96
C VAL A 692 -14.26 39.39 8.50
N ALA A 693 -13.01 39.89 8.37
CA ALA A 693 -11.68 39.26 8.56
C ALA A 693 -11.00 39.23 9.99
N ALA A 694 -9.86 38.50 10.15
CA ALA A 694 -8.53 39.02 10.64
C ALA A 694 -7.41 37.99 11.06
N ALA A 695 -6.20 38.13 10.47
CA ALA A 695 -4.79 38.03 11.00
C ALA A 695 -4.22 36.90 11.92
N GLY A 696 -2.92 36.53 11.71
CA GLY A 696 -1.96 36.51 12.86
C GLY A 696 -0.91 35.38 13.13
N ASP A 697 -0.04 35.02 12.18
CA ASP A 697 1.43 34.75 12.32
C ASP A 697 2.13 33.72 13.29
N SER A 698 3.28 33.21 12.81
CA SER A 698 4.53 32.75 13.49
C SER A 698 4.79 31.30 13.98
N ASP A 699 6.07 30.88 13.82
CA ASP A 699 6.72 29.57 14.06
C ASP A 699 7.83 29.66 15.14
N PRO A 700 8.17 28.56 15.86
CA PRO A 700 9.49 28.51 16.51
C PRO A 700 10.22 27.14 16.53
N THR A 701 11.34 27.05 15.79
CA THR A 701 12.66 26.43 16.19
C THR A 701 12.75 24.91 16.46
N GLY A 702 13.88 24.20 16.31
CA GLY A 702 15.25 24.46 15.84
C GLY A 702 16.11 23.21 16.16
N LEU A 703 16.73 22.52 15.19
CA LEU A 703 18.13 22.64 14.71
C LEU A 703 18.26 21.70 13.49
N LYS A 704 19.06 22.05 12.48
CA LYS A 704 19.23 21.24 11.25
C LYS A 704 20.68 21.29 10.75
N ASP A 705 21.35 20.13 10.67
CA ASP A 705 22.57 20.00 9.86
C ASP A 705 22.20 20.24 8.39
N PRO A 706 23.04 20.92 7.59
CA PRO A 706 22.68 21.30 6.24
C PRO A 706 22.61 20.09 5.30
N ILE A 707 21.63 20.13 4.40
CA ILE A 707 21.31 19.05 3.47
C ILE A 707 21.73 19.48 2.08
N LEU A 708 22.84 18.93 1.59
CA LEU A 708 23.32 19.12 0.22
C LEU A 708 22.76 18.00 -0.67
N VAL A 709 22.11 18.37 -1.78
CA VAL A 709 21.75 17.48 -2.87
C VAL A 709 22.71 17.72 -4.03
N THR A 710 23.23 16.68 -4.66
CA THR A 710 24.10 16.78 -5.84
C THR A 710 23.51 15.96 -6.99
N MET A 711 23.29 16.61 -8.12
CA MET A 711 22.73 16.03 -9.33
C MET A 711 23.66 16.30 -10.52
N CYS A 712 23.59 15.48 -11.56
CA CYS A 712 24.29 15.73 -12.81
C CYS A 712 23.41 15.38 -14.00
N THR A 713 23.45 16.21 -15.05
CA THR A 713 22.65 16.08 -16.28
C THR A 713 23.51 16.32 -17.53
N TYR A 714 22.95 16.04 -18.70
CA TYR A 714 23.53 16.27 -20.02
C TYR A 714 22.42 16.71 -20.99
N PRO A 715 22.72 17.24 -22.20
CA PRO A 715 21.71 17.86 -23.07
C PRO A 715 20.52 16.98 -23.49
N GLY A 716 20.61 15.66 -23.33
CA GLY A 716 19.48 14.73 -23.53
C GLY A 716 18.58 14.53 -22.31
N GLY A 717 19.06 14.83 -21.09
CA GLY A 717 18.29 14.78 -19.83
C GLY A 717 17.55 16.09 -19.50
N PHE A 718 17.70 17.13 -20.34
CA PHE A 718 17.09 18.45 -20.08
C PHE A 718 15.56 18.40 -20.03
N ALA A 719 14.94 17.42 -20.67
CA ALA A 719 13.49 17.21 -20.63
C ALA A 719 12.96 16.70 -19.28
N THR A 720 13.81 16.14 -18.42
CA THR A 720 13.42 15.50 -17.15
C THR A 720 14.04 16.16 -15.92
N VAL A 721 15.23 16.77 -16.07
CA VAL A 721 16.00 17.36 -14.96
C VAL A 721 15.24 18.45 -14.19
N VAL A 722 14.38 19.22 -14.87
CA VAL A 722 13.57 20.26 -14.24
C VAL A 722 12.63 19.65 -13.21
N GLU A 723 11.83 18.67 -13.59
CA GLU A 723 10.87 17.98 -12.71
C GLU A 723 11.60 17.21 -11.58
N ALA A 724 12.79 16.64 -11.86
CA ALA A 724 13.63 16.03 -10.85
C ALA A 724 14.13 17.04 -9.80
N VAL A 725 14.64 18.20 -10.23
CA VAL A 725 15.10 19.30 -9.35
C VAL A 725 13.95 19.91 -8.55
N GLU A 726 12.83 20.20 -9.20
CA GLU A 726 11.61 20.72 -8.54
C GLU A 726 11.11 19.76 -7.46
N SER A 727 11.07 18.45 -7.73
CA SER A 727 10.63 17.45 -6.74
C SER A 727 11.56 17.30 -5.52
N LEU A 728 12.80 17.82 -5.60
CA LEU A 728 13.77 17.83 -4.50
C LEU A 728 13.84 19.18 -3.78
N LEU A 729 13.59 20.30 -4.46
CA LEU A 729 13.57 21.63 -3.85
C LEU A 729 12.21 21.98 -3.22
N TYR A 730 11.12 21.49 -3.82
CA TYR A 730 9.75 21.85 -3.47
C TYR A 730 8.97 20.64 -2.93
N GLY A 731 8.03 20.89 -2.02
CA GLY A 731 7.24 19.85 -1.36
C GLY A 731 8.00 18.91 -0.41
N GLN A 732 9.34 18.89 -0.43
CA GLN A 732 10.13 18.02 0.44
C GLN A 732 9.89 18.26 1.93
N THR A 733 9.78 17.15 2.66
CA THR A 733 9.44 17.15 4.08
C THR A 733 10.62 17.51 4.98
N ARG A 734 11.85 17.39 4.49
CA ARG A 734 13.01 18.14 5.00
C ARG A 734 13.47 19.10 3.93
N THR A 735 13.56 20.38 4.27
CA THR A 735 14.04 21.43 3.37
C THR A 735 15.49 21.11 3.00
N VAL A 736 15.74 20.79 1.73
CA VAL A 736 17.11 20.77 1.16
C VAL A 736 17.72 22.15 1.40
N SER A 737 18.96 22.21 1.87
CA SER A 737 19.68 23.46 2.14
C SER A 737 20.36 23.99 0.87
N GLU A 738 20.85 23.09 0.02
CA GLU A 738 21.51 23.42 -1.24
C GLU A 738 21.35 22.25 -2.22
N LEU A 739 21.10 22.53 -3.50
CA LEU A 739 21.13 21.58 -4.59
C LEU A 739 22.16 22.04 -5.63
N ARG A 740 23.23 21.26 -5.84
CA ARG A 740 24.25 21.51 -6.87
C ARG A 740 23.98 20.63 -8.09
N LEU A 741 23.61 21.25 -9.21
CA LEU A 741 23.38 20.58 -10.49
C LEU A 741 24.59 20.79 -11.41
N THR A 742 25.33 19.73 -11.73
CA THR A 742 26.39 19.79 -12.75
C THR A 742 25.82 19.49 -14.13
N VAL A 743 26.03 20.38 -15.09
CA VAL A 743 25.59 20.21 -16.48
C VAL A 743 26.80 19.91 -17.37
N ASN A 744 26.76 18.76 -18.06
CA ASN A 744 27.81 18.37 -18.99
C ASN A 744 27.61 19.07 -20.35
N GLY A 745 28.41 20.10 -20.63
CA GLY A 745 28.32 20.94 -21.83
C GLY A 745 27.96 22.39 -21.51
N GLY A 746 28.18 23.28 -22.48
CA GLY A 746 28.09 24.74 -22.30
C GLY A 746 26.69 25.35 -22.22
N ASN A 747 25.62 24.56 -22.35
CA ASN A 747 24.24 25.02 -22.30
C ASN A 747 23.56 24.51 -21.03
N SER A 748 22.82 25.36 -20.32
CA SER A 748 21.96 24.95 -19.18
C SER A 748 20.64 24.33 -19.69
N PRO A 749 19.99 23.42 -18.93
CA PRO A 749 18.59 23.08 -19.16
C PRO A 749 17.70 24.33 -19.07
N GLU A 750 16.77 24.49 -20.02
CA GLU A 750 15.75 25.53 -19.97
C GLU A 750 14.65 25.15 -18.94
N GLY A 751 14.20 26.13 -18.15
CA GLY A 751 13.11 25.94 -17.19
C GLY A 751 13.50 25.43 -15.81
N LEU A 752 14.80 25.33 -15.48
CA LEU A 752 15.22 25.14 -14.09
C LEU A 752 14.65 26.25 -13.18
N PRO A 753 14.22 25.93 -11.95
CA PRO A 753 13.60 26.91 -11.07
C PRO A 753 14.62 27.92 -10.51
N GLU A 754 14.22 29.19 -10.43
CA GLU A 754 15.01 30.24 -9.77
C GLU A 754 14.86 30.13 -8.25
N ASP A 755 15.70 29.28 -7.64
CA ASP A 755 15.75 29.04 -6.20
C ASP A 755 17.14 29.40 -5.66
N GLU A 756 17.21 30.15 -4.55
CA GLU A 756 18.49 30.52 -3.91
C GLU A 756 19.33 29.31 -3.46
N ARG A 757 18.69 28.14 -3.31
CA ARG A 757 19.33 26.88 -2.95
C ARG A 757 19.85 26.12 -4.17
N LEU A 758 19.44 26.47 -5.40
CA LEU A 758 19.89 25.81 -6.63
C LEU A 758 21.16 26.47 -7.18
N THR A 759 22.27 25.74 -7.18
CA THR A 759 23.51 26.14 -7.86
C THR A 759 23.71 25.30 -9.11
N VAL A 760 23.60 25.92 -10.28
CA VAL A 760 23.86 25.27 -11.58
C VAL A 760 25.31 25.51 -11.98
N ILE A 761 26.03 24.43 -12.28
CA ILE A 761 27.46 24.45 -12.58
C ILE A 761 27.67 23.85 -13.97
N LEU A 762 28.00 24.71 -14.95
CA LEU A 762 28.30 24.29 -16.31
C LEU A 762 29.73 23.73 -16.38
N SER A 763 29.90 22.59 -17.03
CA SER A 763 31.23 21.99 -17.26
C SER A 763 31.49 21.89 -18.77
N GLU A 764 32.53 22.58 -19.24
CA GLU A 764 32.96 22.50 -20.65
C GLU A 764 33.47 21.10 -21.03
N VAL A 765 33.95 20.34 -20.04
CA VAL A 765 34.35 18.94 -20.18
C VAL A 765 33.19 18.06 -19.73
N ASP A 766 32.77 17.11 -20.56
CA ASP A 766 31.80 16.09 -20.13
C ASP A 766 32.42 15.26 -19.00
N VAL A 767 31.94 15.46 -17.77
CA VAL A 767 32.32 14.71 -16.58
C VAL A 767 31.36 13.57 -16.27
N THR A 768 30.22 13.45 -16.97
CA THR A 768 29.17 12.43 -16.76
C THR A 768 28.74 12.33 -15.27
N ASP A 769 28.30 11.15 -14.80
CA ASP A 769 27.88 10.90 -13.41
C ASP A 769 28.88 11.31 -12.33
N LYS A 770 30.17 11.42 -12.67
CA LYS A 770 31.23 11.86 -11.73
C LYS A 770 30.97 13.26 -11.20
N GLY A 771 30.23 14.10 -11.94
CA GLY A 771 29.77 15.43 -11.50
C GLY A 771 29.07 15.40 -10.13
N LYS A 772 28.31 14.35 -9.82
CA LYS A 772 27.63 14.15 -8.53
C LYS A 772 28.60 14.18 -7.33
N PHE A 773 29.87 13.81 -7.53
CA PHE A 773 30.88 13.75 -6.45
C PHE A 773 31.94 14.86 -6.51
N ILE A 774 32.10 15.52 -7.66
CA ILE A 774 32.97 16.71 -7.77
C ILE A 774 32.44 17.83 -6.86
N GLN A 775 31.11 18.02 -6.86
CA GLN A 775 30.47 19.17 -6.20
C GLN A 775 30.19 18.99 -4.70
N ILE A 776 30.66 17.91 -4.05
CA ILE A 776 30.48 17.76 -2.59
C ILE A 776 31.41 18.71 -1.82
N GLY A 777 32.63 18.92 -2.33
CA GLY A 777 33.57 19.92 -1.80
C GLY A 777 33.88 19.74 -0.31
N SER A 778 33.84 20.85 0.44
CA SER A 778 34.03 20.91 1.89
C SER A 778 32.71 20.98 2.68
N HIS A 779 31.63 20.42 2.15
CA HIS A 779 30.35 20.35 2.86
C HIS A 779 30.50 19.58 4.17
N ASP A 780 29.82 20.03 5.23
CA ASP A 780 29.73 19.31 6.50
C ASP A 780 28.26 19.16 6.91
N GLY A 781 27.75 17.93 6.85
CA GLY A 781 26.33 17.63 6.99
C GLY A 781 25.90 16.43 6.14
N TYR A 782 24.63 16.41 5.76
CA TYR A 782 24.09 15.34 4.91
C TYR A 782 24.34 15.63 3.43
N VAL A 783 24.64 14.57 2.69
CA VAL A 783 24.78 14.57 1.23
C VAL A 783 23.79 13.56 0.64
N ILE A 784 23.04 13.98 -0.38
CA ILE A 784 22.16 13.14 -1.19
C ILE A 784 22.61 13.24 -2.64
N THR A 785 22.82 12.13 -3.34
CA THR A 785 23.06 12.15 -4.79
C THR A 785 21.79 11.70 -5.54
N ALA A 786 21.45 12.44 -6.60
CA ALA A 786 20.19 12.30 -7.33
C ALA A 786 20.44 12.16 -8.85
N ASP A 787 19.67 11.30 -9.51
CA ASP A 787 19.48 11.22 -10.97
C ASP A 787 18.47 12.28 -11.45
N ASP A 788 18.63 12.69 -12.71
CA ASP A 788 17.87 13.74 -13.39
C ASP A 788 16.64 13.23 -14.17
N ASP A 789 16.35 11.92 -14.12
CA ASP A 789 15.20 11.27 -14.75
C ASP A 789 14.21 10.65 -13.74
N ILE A 790 14.31 11.03 -12.46
CA ILE A 790 13.49 10.50 -11.37
C ILE A 790 12.65 11.60 -10.70
N PHE A 791 11.36 11.35 -10.53
CA PHE A 791 10.49 12.14 -9.65
C PHE A 791 10.62 11.65 -8.21
N TYR A 792 11.04 12.53 -7.31
CA TYR A 792 11.27 12.21 -5.89
C TYR A 792 10.00 12.51 -5.06
N PRO A 793 9.47 11.55 -4.28
CA PRO A 793 8.30 11.79 -3.44
C PRO A 793 8.63 12.79 -2.33
N THR A 794 7.62 13.52 -1.84
CA THR A 794 7.78 14.54 -0.78
C THR A 794 8.37 14.01 0.53
N ASP A 795 8.34 12.69 0.77
CA ASP A 795 8.99 12.07 1.93
C ASP A 795 10.47 11.66 1.71
N TYR A 796 10.98 11.72 0.48
CA TYR A 796 12.27 11.18 0.08
C TYR A 796 13.44 11.67 0.93
N VAL A 797 13.66 12.99 0.99
CA VAL A 797 14.82 13.56 1.69
C VAL A 797 14.78 13.14 3.16
N GLU A 798 13.66 13.36 3.86
CA GLU A 798 13.55 12.99 5.28
C GLU A 798 13.76 11.49 5.52
N ARG A 799 13.20 10.60 4.69
CA ARG A 799 13.39 9.15 4.81
C ARG A 799 14.84 8.74 4.62
N MET A 800 15.52 9.29 3.62
CA MET A 800 16.91 8.98 3.37
C MET A 800 17.80 9.43 4.53
N LEU A 801 17.52 10.58 5.15
CA LEU A 801 18.25 11.05 6.34
C LEU A 801 17.94 10.21 7.59
N GLU A 802 16.66 9.92 7.86
CA GLU A 802 16.24 8.96 8.92
C GLU A 802 17.00 7.63 8.82
N HIS A 803 17.30 7.19 7.60
CA HIS A 803 18.00 5.95 7.34
C HIS A 803 19.53 6.05 7.51
N VAL A 804 20.13 7.21 7.23
CA VAL A 804 21.55 7.49 7.53
C VAL A 804 21.76 7.58 9.04
N ASP A 805 20.90 8.32 9.75
CA ASP A 805 20.95 8.44 11.21
C ASP A 805 20.73 7.10 11.93
N ARG A 806 19.87 6.23 11.37
CA ARG A 806 19.62 4.88 11.93
C ARG A 806 20.85 3.97 11.98
N PHE A 807 21.92 4.29 11.24
CA PHE A 807 23.20 3.60 11.31
C PHE A 807 24.30 4.50 11.86
N ASP A 808 23.95 5.36 12.82
CA ASP A 808 24.84 6.28 13.53
C ASP A 808 25.68 7.15 12.57
N ARG A 809 25.06 7.54 11.45
CA ARG A 809 25.69 8.26 10.32
C ARG A 809 26.87 7.55 9.66
N GLY A 810 27.13 6.28 10.00
CA GLY A 810 28.29 5.49 9.59
C GLY A 810 28.09 4.62 8.34
N CYS A 811 27.10 4.91 7.48
CA CYS A 811 26.69 4.02 6.39
C CYS A 811 26.24 4.79 5.13
N LEU A 812 26.58 4.25 3.95
CA LEU A 812 26.03 4.67 2.66
C LEU A 812 24.64 4.05 2.45
N ILE A 813 23.60 4.87 2.25
CA ILE A 813 22.21 4.43 2.10
C ILE A 813 21.68 4.75 0.71
N GLY A 814 21.22 3.76 -0.05
CA GLY A 814 20.70 3.95 -1.41
C GLY A 814 19.32 3.34 -1.60
N VAL A 815 18.60 3.72 -2.68
CA VAL A 815 17.37 2.99 -3.05
C VAL A 815 17.60 1.87 -4.09
N HIS A 816 18.79 1.83 -4.70
CA HIS A 816 19.19 0.74 -5.60
C HIS A 816 20.68 0.37 -5.43
N GLY A 817 21.10 -0.77 -6.00
CA GLY A 817 22.46 -1.30 -5.85
C GLY A 817 22.57 -2.77 -6.26
N ALA A 818 23.72 -3.40 -6.02
CA ALA A 818 23.96 -4.79 -6.40
C ALA A 818 24.84 -5.59 -5.41
N HIS A 819 24.54 -6.87 -5.28
CA HIS A 819 25.45 -7.87 -4.76
C HIS A 819 26.42 -8.34 -5.84
N ILE A 820 27.66 -8.62 -5.43
CA ILE A 820 28.68 -9.32 -6.22
C ILE A 820 29.43 -10.31 -5.31
N PRO A 821 30.19 -11.28 -5.86
CA PRO A 821 30.82 -12.30 -5.04
C PRO A 821 31.71 -11.80 -3.90
N GLU A 822 31.44 -12.28 -2.68
CA GLU A 822 32.42 -12.20 -1.59
C GLU A 822 33.56 -13.19 -1.83
N GLY A 823 34.80 -12.70 -1.72
CA GLY A 823 35.99 -13.47 -2.07
C GLY A 823 36.94 -12.72 -3.02
N PRO A 824 37.74 -13.42 -3.84
CA PRO A 824 38.77 -12.82 -4.69
C PRO A 824 38.19 -11.82 -5.72
N PRO A 825 39.03 -10.96 -6.33
CA PRO A 825 38.60 -10.00 -7.33
C PRO A 825 37.93 -10.68 -8.53
N ILE A 826 36.96 -9.99 -9.12
CA ILE A 826 36.24 -10.47 -10.31
C ILE A 826 37.12 -10.22 -11.54
N ILE A 827 37.61 -11.29 -12.16
CA ILE A 827 38.63 -11.21 -13.20
C ILE A 827 38.08 -11.44 -14.61
N ARG A 828 36.85 -11.93 -14.76
CA ARG A 828 36.23 -12.18 -16.07
C ARG A 828 34.83 -11.57 -16.17
N TRP A 829 34.48 -11.06 -17.36
CA TRP A 829 33.19 -10.39 -17.58
C TRP A 829 31.99 -11.29 -17.28
N TRP A 830 32.07 -12.56 -17.70
CA TRP A 830 31.00 -13.53 -17.43
C TRP A 830 30.84 -13.84 -15.94
N GLU A 831 31.88 -13.68 -15.10
CA GLU A 831 31.75 -13.79 -13.64
C GLU A 831 30.91 -12.60 -13.14
N TYR A 832 31.28 -11.37 -13.49
CA TYR A 832 30.50 -10.19 -13.13
C TYR A 832 29.05 -10.29 -13.62
N MET A 833 28.84 -10.56 -14.92
CA MET A 833 27.51 -10.58 -15.53
C MET A 833 26.61 -11.69 -14.99
N ASN A 834 27.13 -12.92 -14.79
CA ASN A 834 26.31 -14.03 -14.31
C ASN A 834 26.09 -14.00 -12.80
N TYR A 835 26.98 -13.36 -12.03
CA TYR A 835 26.99 -13.41 -10.56
C TYR A 835 26.50 -12.12 -9.89
N ARG A 836 26.57 -10.96 -10.55
CA ARG A 836 25.95 -9.71 -10.07
C ARG A 836 24.43 -9.87 -9.88
N ARG A 837 23.89 -9.45 -8.76
CA ARG A 837 22.43 -9.41 -8.51
C ARG A 837 22.01 -7.98 -8.16
N SER A 838 21.26 -7.34 -9.06
CA SER A 838 20.83 -5.95 -8.92
C SER A 838 19.47 -5.83 -8.25
N HIS A 839 19.35 -4.88 -7.35
CA HIS A 839 18.09 -4.42 -6.74
C HIS A 839 17.77 -3.04 -7.30
N VAL A 840 16.69 -2.92 -8.08
CA VAL A 840 16.26 -1.66 -8.70
C VAL A 840 15.17 -0.97 -7.88
N PHE A 841 15.05 0.35 -7.98
CA PHE A 841 14.15 1.10 -7.10
C PHE A 841 12.66 0.82 -7.34
N SER A 842 12.28 0.45 -8.56
CA SER A 842 10.92 0.00 -8.92
C SER A 842 10.48 -1.30 -8.21
N GLN A 843 11.40 -2.04 -7.58
CA GLN A 843 11.07 -3.17 -6.72
C GLN A 843 10.81 -2.70 -5.27
N GLU A 844 9.79 -3.30 -4.65
CA GLU A 844 9.51 -3.18 -3.23
C GLU A 844 10.64 -3.79 -2.39
N MET A 845 10.99 -3.13 -1.29
CA MET A 845 12.02 -3.58 -0.36
C MET A 845 11.54 -3.39 1.09
N PRO A 846 11.15 -4.44 1.83
CA PRO A 846 10.60 -4.27 3.19
C PRO A 846 11.66 -4.12 4.30
N THR A 847 12.95 -4.31 3.99
CA THR A 847 14.05 -4.31 4.98
C THR A 847 15.33 -3.72 4.39
N PHE A 848 16.26 -3.26 5.24
CA PHE A 848 17.60 -2.88 4.77
C PHE A 848 18.35 -4.10 4.20
N VAL A 849 18.94 -3.95 3.02
CA VAL A 849 19.74 -5.01 2.36
C VAL A 849 21.18 -4.51 2.24
N PRO A 850 22.19 -5.14 2.88
CA PRO A 850 23.58 -4.79 2.69
C PRO A 850 24.00 -5.15 1.26
N VAL A 851 24.78 -4.31 0.58
CA VAL A 851 25.22 -4.54 -0.80
C VAL A 851 26.72 -4.32 -0.97
N ASN A 852 27.29 -4.93 -2.00
CA ASN A 852 28.72 -4.78 -2.33
C ASN A 852 28.97 -3.55 -3.22
N VAL A 853 27.97 -3.17 -4.02
CA VAL A 853 27.96 -1.99 -4.90
C VAL A 853 26.65 -1.25 -4.63
N ILE A 854 26.70 0.06 -4.40
CA ILE A 854 25.52 0.89 -4.16
C ILE A 854 25.27 1.85 -5.32
N GLY A 855 24.00 2.08 -5.65
CA GLY A 855 23.62 2.99 -6.72
C GLY A 855 23.91 4.44 -6.36
N THR A 856 24.59 5.16 -7.26
CA THR A 856 24.99 6.57 -7.08
C THR A 856 23.93 7.57 -7.53
N GLY A 857 22.79 7.09 -8.01
CA GLY A 857 21.71 7.95 -8.48
C GLY A 857 20.64 8.30 -7.46
N THR A 858 20.65 7.63 -6.30
CA THR A 858 19.63 7.80 -5.25
C THR A 858 20.20 7.46 -3.89
N LEU A 859 21.36 8.03 -3.58
CA LEU A 859 22.21 7.75 -2.43
C LEU A 859 22.04 8.85 -1.37
N ALA A 860 22.22 8.51 -0.10
CA ALA A 860 22.37 9.46 1.00
C ALA A 860 23.41 8.97 2.00
N PHE A 861 24.16 9.92 2.57
CA PHE A 861 25.13 9.69 3.64
C PHE A 861 25.43 10.99 4.39
N HIS A 862 26.27 10.92 5.41
CA HIS A 862 26.77 12.08 6.16
C HIS A 862 28.28 12.19 5.98
N THR A 863 28.81 13.40 5.86
CA THR A 863 30.23 13.70 5.55
C THR A 863 31.23 13.13 6.56
N THR A 864 30.77 12.77 7.76
CA THR A 864 31.54 12.10 8.82
C THR A 864 32.12 10.74 8.42
N ILE A 865 31.62 10.07 7.38
CA ILE A 865 32.25 8.84 6.84
C ILE A 865 33.39 9.13 5.84
N GLY A 866 33.67 10.40 5.59
CA GLY A 866 34.52 10.88 4.50
C GLY A 866 33.74 11.06 3.20
N VAL A 867 34.37 11.74 2.25
CA VAL A 867 33.89 11.97 0.88
C VAL A 867 34.82 11.24 -0.08
N PRO A 868 34.31 10.51 -1.10
CA PRO A 868 35.17 9.84 -2.06
C PRO A 868 35.96 10.84 -2.91
N ASN A 869 37.25 10.59 -3.08
CA ASN A 869 38.10 11.37 -3.97
C ASN A 869 37.69 11.12 -5.43
N HIS A 870 36.95 12.07 -6.03
CA HIS A 870 36.50 11.97 -7.42
C HIS A 870 37.66 11.77 -8.40
N ASN A 871 38.89 12.20 -8.10
CA ASN A 871 40.02 11.99 -9.00
C ASN A 871 40.38 10.51 -9.22
N GLU A 872 39.96 9.59 -8.35
CA GLU A 872 40.12 8.14 -8.52
C GLU A 872 39.01 7.49 -9.38
N PHE A 873 38.03 8.30 -9.83
CA PHE A 873 36.93 7.87 -10.69
C PHE A 873 37.36 8.02 -12.16
N ASP A 874 38.29 7.16 -12.59
CA ASP A 874 38.94 7.26 -13.91
C ASP A 874 38.01 6.90 -15.08
N TYR A 875 36.91 6.19 -14.82
CA TYR A 875 35.92 5.82 -15.84
C TYR A 875 34.55 6.45 -15.57
N GLN A 876 34.28 7.45 -16.41
CA GLN A 876 33.12 8.33 -16.39
C GLN A 876 31.76 7.64 -16.16
N ARG A 877 31.38 6.63 -16.95
CA ARG A 877 30.03 6.02 -16.94
C ARG A 877 29.78 4.94 -15.86
N MET A 878 30.63 4.84 -14.83
CA MET A 878 30.68 3.65 -13.95
C MET A 878 30.97 4.00 -12.48
N VAL A 879 30.45 5.13 -12.03
CA VAL A 879 30.78 5.77 -10.75
C VAL A 879 30.41 4.91 -9.55
N ASP A 880 29.34 4.14 -9.63
CA ASP A 880 28.89 3.18 -8.63
C ASP A 880 29.93 2.08 -8.33
N LEU A 881 30.74 1.67 -9.33
CA LEU A 881 31.86 0.75 -9.11
C LEU A 881 33.03 1.40 -8.39
N HIS A 882 33.36 2.65 -8.73
CA HIS A 882 34.45 3.37 -8.06
C HIS A 882 34.09 3.73 -6.61
N LEU A 883 32.85 4.16 -6.35
CA LEU A 883 32.33 4.39 -5.01
C LEU A 883 32.37 3.09 -4.18
N ALA A 884 31.99 1.96 -4.75
CA ALA A 884 32.05 0.66 -4.09
C ALA A 884 33.48 0.28 -3.67
N VAL A 885 34.48 0.49 -4.53
CA VAL A 885 35.90 0.25 -4.20
C VAL A 885 36.37 1.18 -3.07
N TRP A 886 36.01 2.48 -3.12
CA TRP A 886 36.33 3.42 -2.06
C TRP A 886 35.71 3.02 -0.71
N ALA A 887 34.41 2.65 -0.70
CA ALA A 887 33.70 2.22 0.50
C ALA A 887 34.31 0.93 1.09
N GLN A 888 34.67 -0.06 0.24
CA GLN A 888 35.34 -1.29 0.69
C GLN A 888 36.71 -1.03 1.33
N ARG A 889 37.49 -0.09 0.78
CA ARG A 889 38.83 0.29 1.30
C ARG A 889 38.76 1.03 2.64
N ASN A 890 37.72 1.82 2.84
CA ASN A 890 37.48 2.58 4.09
C ASN A 890 36.58 1.83 5.09
N HIS A 891 36.24 0.56 4.81
CA HIS A 891 35.36 -0.30 5.64
C HIS A 891 33.94 0.26 5.87
N ILE A 892 33.47 1.11 4.96
CA ILE A 892 32.15 1.76 5.02
C ILE A 892 31.07 0.76 4.58
N PRO A 893 30.06 0.45 5.41
CA PRO A 893 28.92 -0.37 5.00
C PRO A 893 28.05 0.35 3.97
N MET A 894 27.56 -0.41 3.00
CA MET A 894 26.60 0.04 1.97
C MET A 894 25.28 -0.71 2.14
N ARG A 895 24.15 -0.01 2.18
CA ARG A 895 22.82 -0.61 2.39
C ARG A 895 21.75 0.01 1.50
N ILE A 896 20.93 -0.83 0.90
CA ILE A 896 19.68 -0.41 0.26
C ILE A 896 18.61 -0.24 1.33
N CYS A 897 17.84 0.85 1.29
CA CYS A 897 16.81 1.14 2.28
C CYS A 897 15.45 0.45 2.01
N PRO A 898 14.60 0.31 3.04
CA PRO A 898 13.21 -0.10 2.86
C PRO A 898 12.40 0.93 2.06
N ARG A 899 11.50 0.44 1.19
CA ARG A 899 10.56 1.23 0.39
C ARG A 899 9.40 0.38 -0.12
N ARG A 900 8.25 1.03 -0.39
CA ARG A 900 7.15 0.43 -1.17
C ARG A 900 7.46 0.41 -2.67
N ARG A 901 6.76 -0.42 -3.44
CA ARG A 901 6.78 -0.32 -4.92
C ARG A 901 6.28 1.06 -5.35
N GLY A 902 6.92 1.65 -6.35
CA GLY A 902 6.53 2.97 -6.87
C GLY A 902 6.73 4.10 -5.86
N TRP A 903 7.69 3.96 -4.93
CA TRP A 903 8.06 5.04 -4.03
C TRP A 903 8.72 6.19 -4.80
N LEU A 904 9.64 5.87 -5.72
CA LEU A 904 10.17 6.79 -6.73
C LEU A 904 9.61 6.38 -8.10
N ALA A 905 9.48 7.33 -9.02
CA ALA A 905 8.97 7.11 -10.37
C ALA A 905 9.98 7.62 -11.42
N GLU A 906 10.18 6.83 -12.48
CA GLU A 906 10.92 7.26 -13.68
C GLU A 906 10.07 8.26 -14.48
N ILE A 907 10.69 9.35 -14.93
CA ILE A 907 10.12 10.33 -15.83
C ILE A 907 10.37 9.83 -17.27
N ASP A 908 9.32 9.69 -18.08
CA ASP A 908 9.42 9.06 -19.41
C ASP A 908 10.16 9.98 -20.40
N SER A 909 11.48 9.78 -20.52
CA SER A 909 12.38 10.55 -21.39
C SER A 909 12.31 10.16 -22.87
N GLY A 910 11.54 9.13 -23.24
CA GLY A 910 11.44 8.63 -24.62
C GLY A 910 12.72 8.02 -25.20
N TYR A 911 13.80 7.88 -24.42
CA TYR A 911 15.08 7.35 -24.86
C TYR A 911 15.14 5.81 -24.79
N ALA A 912 15.69 5.18 -25.84
CA ALA A 912 15.73 3.73 -25.96
C ALA A 912 17.09 3.13 -25.51
N GLY A 913 17.12 2.54 -24.31
CA GLY A 913 18.16 1.62 -23.85
C GLY A 913 18.95 2.10 -22.63
N THR A 914 19.10 1.24 -21.62
CA THR A 914 19.88 1.58 -20.42
C THR A 914 21.39 1.46 -20.68
N ILE A 915 22.22 2.16 -19.90
CA ILE A 915 23.69 1.99 -19.94
C ILE A 915 24.08 0.51 -19.76
N TRP A 916 23.37 -0.21 -18.90
CA TRP A 916 23.56 -1.66 -18.70
C TRP A 916 23.28 -2.51 -19.95
N ASP A 917 22.37 -2.09 -20.83
CA ASP A 917 22.12 -2.80 -22.09
C ASP A 917 23.29 -2.61 -23.07
N SER A 918 23.84 -1.40 -23.17
CA SER A 918 25.05 -1.14 -23.98
C SER A 918 26.29 -1.93 -23.51
N ALA A 919 26.45 -2.12 -22.20
CA ALA A 919 27.58 -2.85 -21.62
C ALA A 919 27.59 -4.36 -21.91
N LYS A 920 26.46 -4.96 -22.33
CA LYS A 920 26.39 -6.39 -22.67
C LYS A 920 27.15 -6.73 -23.95
N ASP A 921 27.23 -5.77 -24.87
CA ASP A 921 27.80 -5.97 -26.22
C ASP A 921 29.10 -5.17 -26.46
N ASP A 922 29.44 -4.18 -25.62
CA ASP A 922 30.72 -3.43 -25.70
C ASP A 922 31.86 -4.07 -24.88
N ASN A 923 32.66 -4.91 -25.54
CA ASN A 923 33.86 -5.55 -24.97
C ASN A 923 34.89 -4.56 -24.35
N SER A 924 34.97 -3.31 -24.83
CA SER A 924 35.90 -2.29 -24.32
C SER A 924 35.40 -1.70 -23.01
N LEU A 925 34.09 -1.46 -22.89
CA LEU A 925 33.47 -1.09 -21.62
C LEU A 925 33.59 -2.22 -20.59
N GLN A 926 33.38 -3.48 -20.99
CA GLN A 926 33.53 -4.65 -20.12
C GLN A 926 34.95 -4.80 -19.54
N HIS A 927 35.99 -4.54 -20.34
CA HIS A 927 37.37 -4.60 -19.85
C HIS A 927 37.62 -3.55 -18.75
N ARG A 928 37.19 -2.30 -19.00
CA ARG A 928 37.30 -1.18 -18.04
C ARG A 928 36.51 -1.43 -16.75
N MET A 929 35.33 -2.06 -16.83
CA MET A 929 34.57 -2.50 -15.64
C MET A 929 35.37 -3.47 -14.77
N LEU A 930 36.02 -4.45 -15.40
CA LEU A 930 36.83 -5.45 -14.70
C LEU A 930 38.07 -4.84 -14.06
N GLU A 931 38.74 -3.90 -14.72
CA GLU A 931 39.88 -3.17 -14.16
C GLU A 931 39.50 -2.46 -12.84
N VAL A 932 38.33 -1.80 -12.78
CA VAL A 932 37.84 -1.17 -11.53
C VAL A 932 37.55 -2.22 -10.47
N LEU A 933 36.83 -3.29 -10.81
CA LEU A 933 36.48 -4.37 -9.88
C LEU A 933 37.71 -5.10 -9.31
N GLN A 934 38.82 -5.13 -10.05
CA GLN A 934 40.09 -5.71 -9.64
C GLN A 934 40.92 -4.80 -8.72
N ARG A 935 40.60 -3.50 -8.61
CA ARG A 935 41.23 -2.57 -7.64
C ARG A 935 40.96 -2.95 -6.18
N GLN A 936 40.01 -3.86 -5.94
CA GLN A 936 39.70 -4.43 -4.63
C GLN A 936 40.13 -5.91 -4.57
N ASN A 937 41.19 -6.18 -3.81
CA ASN A 937 41.82 -7.51 -3.68
C ASN A 937 40.92 -8.57 -3.04
N ARG A 938 39.85 -8.16 -2.35
CA ARG A 938 38.83 -9.06 -1.81
C ARG A 938 37.52 -8.31 -1.58
N TRP A 939 36.43 -8.77 -2.17
CA TRP A 939 35.10 -8.23 -1.95
C TRP A 939 34.48 -8.84 -0.68
N THR A 940 33.83 -8.01 0.14
CA THR A 940 33.22 -8.40 1.42
C THR A 940 31.94 -7.62 1.73
N LEU A 941 31.02 -8.16 2.54
CA LEU A 941 29.86 -7.42 3.07
C LEU A 941 30.12 -6.88 4.48
N HIS A 942 30.58 -5.63 4.56
CA HIS A 942 30.86 -4.93 5.83
C HIS A 942 29.59 -4.67 6.65
N GLY A 943 29.69 -4.79 7.98
CA GLY A 943 28.62 -4.43 8.93
C GLY A 943 27.49 -5.44 9.07
N SER A 944 27.64 -6.68 8.59
CA SER A 944 26.79 -7.80 8.99
C SER A 944 27.30 -8.42 10.30
N ARG A 945 26.42 -9.00 11.14
CA ARG A 945 26.85 -9.74 12.35
C ARG A 945 27.75 -10.92 11.94
N PRO A 946 28.74 -11.29 12.76
CA PRO A 946 29.70 -12.34 12.39
C PRO A 946 28.99 -13.69 12.23
N TRP A 947 28.88 -14.14 10.97
CA TRP A 947 28.61 -15.54 10.65
C TRP A 947 29.95 -16.24 10.41
N GLY A 948 30.18 -17.31 11.16
CA GLY A 948 31.41 -18.08 11.07
C GLY A 948 31.51 -18.90 9.79
N GLU A 949 32.75 -19.04 9.33
CA GLU A 949 33.26 -20.12 8.47
C GLU A 949 32.65 -20.27 7.06
N PHE A 950 33.34 -19.66 6.09
CA PHE A 950 33.17 -19.93 4.66
C PHE A 950 33.46 -21.41 4.32
N ALA A 951 32.47 -22.14 3.82
CA ALA A 951 32.67 -23.45 3.22
C ALA A 951 33.25 -23.34 1.79
N SER A 952 34.15 -24.25 1.43
CA SER A 952 35.13 -24.10 0.35
C SER A 952 34.63 -24.40 -1.08
N SER A 953 33.42 -23.98 -1.44
CA SER A 953 32.91 -24.03 -2.82
C SER A 953 32.30 -22.68 -3.19
N GLY A 954 32.84 -22.05 -4.23
CA GLY A 954 32.62 -20.63 -4.56
C GLY A 954 31.15 -20.20 -4.63
N VAL A 955 30.90 -19.00 -4.13
CA VAL A 955 29.59 -18.46 -3.72
C VAL A 955 28.52 -18.42 -4.84
N PHE A 956 28.86 -18.70 -6.12
CA PHE A 956 27.94 -18.56 -7.26
C PHE A 956 27.78 -19.78 -8.17
N GLY A 957 28.23 -20.96 -7.73
CA GLY A 957 27.81 -22.22 -8.38
C GLY A 957 26.28 -22.42 -8.36
N GLU A 958 25.57 -21.76 -7.45
CA GLU A 958 24.13 -21.95 -7.21
C GLU A 958 23.22 -20.99 -8.00
N PHE A 959 23.76 -19.89 -8.53
CA PHE A 959 22.95 -18.74 -8.95
C PHE A 959 22.75 -18.61 -10.48
N GLY A 960 23.40 -19.45 -11.30
CA GLY A 960 23.50 -19.30 -12.75
C GLY A 960 22.21 -19.45 -13.60
N ASN A 961 21.03 -19.62 -13.01
CA ASN A 961 19.75 -19.75 -13.75
C ASN A 961 18.56 -19.19 -12.94
N TRP A 962 18.45 -17.86 -12.86
CA TRP A 962 17.49 -17.16 -11.97
C TRP A 962 16.36 -16.41 -12.70
N PRO A 963 15.15 -17.00 -12.82
CA PRO A 963 13.93 -16.28 -13.16
C PRO A 963 12.92 -16.23 -12.00
N ASN A 964 12.53 -15.02 -11.57
CA ASN A 964 11.30 -14.65 -10.83
C ASN A 964 10.78 -15.62 -9.74
N ARG A 965 11.68 -16.27 -9.00
CA ARG A 965 11.34 -17.17 -7.90
C ARG A 965 12.40 -17.04 -6.81
N GLU A 966 12.44 -15.88 -6.17
CA GLU A 966 12.95 -15.66 -4.82
C GLU A 966 11.77 -15.51 -3.83
N LEU A 967 12.00 -15.69 -2.51
CA LEU A 967 11.01 -15.33 -1.49
C LEU A 967 11.04 -13.80 -1.40
N CYS A 968 9.93 -13.15 -1.04
CA CYS A 968 9.98 -11.71 -0.81
C CYS A 968 11.03 -11.39 0.27
N PRO A 969 11.85 -10.33 0.13
CA PRO A 969 12.80 -9.97 1.17
C PRO A 969 12.08 -9.82 2.52
N GLY A 970 12.74 -10.14 3.62
CA GLY A 970 12.12 -10.20 4.95
C GLY A 970 11.34 -11.49 5.27
N LEU A 971 10.98 -12.33 4.28
CA LEU A 971 10.47 -13.69 4.55
C LEU A 971 11.63 -14.64 4.90
N VAL A 972 12.05 -14.57 6.16
CA VAL A 972 13.09 -15.45 6.73
C VAL A 972 12.45 -16.79 7.12
N LEU A 973 12.89 -17.88 6.49
CA LEU A 973 12.53 -19.22 6.93
C LEU A 973 13.31 -19.58 8.21
N PRO A 974 12.72 -20.31 9.18
CA PRO A 974 13.44 -20.81 10.33
C PRO A 974 14.69 -21.61 9.94
N VAL A 975 15.81 -21.33 10.61
CA VAL A 975 17.06 -22.08 10.42
C VAL A 975 16.97 -23.37 11.23
N ASN A 976 16.75 -24.50 10.53
CA ASN A 976 16.54 -25.79 11.20
C ASN A 976 17.87 -26.45 11.58
N SER A 977 18.29 -26.25 12.83
CA SER A 977 19.44 -26.87 13.48
C SER A 977 19.09 -28.24 14.12
N GLY A 978 18.31 -29.07 13.41
CA GLY A 978 17.97 -30.41 13.89
C GLY A 978 19.22 -31.28 14.04
N SER A 979 19.51 -31.75 15.26
CA SER A 979 20.70 -32.54 15.56
C SER A 979 20.53 -33.99 15.08
N TRP A 980 20.74 -34.23 13.78
CA TRP A 980 20.64 -35.57 13.17
C TRP A 980 21.99 -36.29 13.23
N PRO A 981 22.14 -37.35 14.05
CA PRO A 981 23.41 -38.04 14.22
C PRO A 981 23.83 -38.74 12.92
N LYS A 982 25.14 -38.76 12.66
CA LYS A 982 25.75 -39.42 11.51
C LYS A 982 25.28 -40.87 11.38
N MET A 983 24.96 -41.29 10.15
CA MET A 983 24.49 -42.65 9.88
C MET A 983 25.56 -43.71 10.23
N LYS A 984 25.11 -44.85 10.77
CA LYS A 984 25.97 -46.04 10.98
C LYS A 984 26.59 -46.46 9.64
N LYS A 985 27.84 -46.93 9.65
CA LYS A 985 28.50 -47.49 8.45
C LYS A 985 27.62 -48.60 7.83
N ASN A 986 27.51 -48.58 6.51
CA ASN A 986 26.68 -49.50 5.70
C ASN A 986 25.21 -49.60 6.19
N PRO A 987 24.46 -48.47 6.26
CA PRO A 987 23.07 -48.48 6.71
C PRO A 987 22.16 -49.30 5.77
N ARG A 988 21.18 -50.02 6.29
CA ARG A 988 20.24 -50.77 5.43
C ARG A 988 19.31 -49.79 4.72
N VAL A 989 19.11 -49.98 3.42
CA VAL A 989 18.17 -49.17 2.62
C VAL A 989 16.89 -49.97 2.31
N THR A 990 15.73 -49.36 2.54
CA THR A 990 14.45 -49.82 2.00
C THR A 990 14.16 -49.05 0.71
N ILE A 991 14.21 -49.71 -0.44
CA ILE A 991 13.67 -49.16 -1.69
C ILE A 991 12.16 -49.44 -1.66
N TYR A 992 11.33 -48.41 -1.65
CA TYR A 992 9.88 -48.55 -1.63
C TYR A 992 9.28 -48.22 -3.00
N MET A 993 8.24 -48.96 -3.38
CA MET A 993 7.58 -48.84 -4.68
C MET A 993 6.05 -48.90 -4.51
N PRO A 994 5.33 -47.78 -4.71
CA PRO A 994 3.88 -47.78 -4.89
C PRO A 994 3.57 -48.25 -6.32
N ALA A 995 2.82 -49.34 -6.48
CA ALA A 995 2.53 -49.94 -7.78
C ALA A 995 1.03 -49.92 -8.07
N TYR A 996 0.63 -49.27 -9.16
CA TYR A 996 -0.73 -49.26 -9.68
C TYR A 996 -0.70 -49.28 -11.20
N ASN A 997 -1.31 -50.30 -11.82
CA ASN A 997 -1.45 -50.45 -13.28
C ASN A 997 -0.14 -50.26 -14.07
N CYS A 998 0.88 -51.06 -13.74
CA CYS A 998 2.23 -50.98 -14.28
C CYS A 998 2.78 -52.35 -14.72
N GLU A 999 1.93 -53.23 -15.29
CA GLU A 999 2.30 -54.62 -15.60
C GLU A 999 3.53 -54.78 -16.51
N ASP A 1000 3.73 -53.84 -17.44
CA ASP A 1000 4.80 -53.86 -18.44
C ASP A 1000 6.17 -53.48 -17.87
N TYR A 1001 6.22 -52.61 -16.87
CA TYR A 1001 7.47 -51.99 -16.40
C TYR A 1001 7.98 -52.55 -15.07
N VAL A 1002 7.07 -52.96 -14.18
CA VAL A 1002 7.40 -53.23 -12.76
C VAL A 1002 8.48 -54.30 -12.54
N VAL A 1003 8.67 -55.22 -13.50
CA VAL A 1003 9.73 -56.22 -13.44
C VAL A 1003 11.11 -55.61 -13.69
N GLU A 1004 11.22 -54.65 -14.62
CA GLU A 1004 12.43 -53.90 -14.89
C GLU A 1004 12.79 -53.02 -13.68
N SER A 1005 11.81 -52.27 -13.18
CA SER A 1005 11.96 -51.39 -12.01
C SER A 1005 12.47 -52.15 -10.79
N VAL A 1006 11.85 -53.27 -10.41
CA VAL A 1006 12.33 -54.12 -9.30
C VAL A 1006 13.72 -54.72 -9.57
N ARG A 1007 14.06 -55.08 -10.82
CA ARG A 1007 15.42 -55.54 -11.17
C ARG A 1007 16.46 -54.43 -10.99
N SER A 1008 16.16 -53.20 -11.40
CA SER A 1008 17.07 -52.05 -11.23
C SER A 1008 17.35 -51.76 -9.74
N ALA A 1009 16.32 -51.90 -8.89
CA ALA A 1009 16.43 -51.80 -7.44
C ALA A 1009 17.28 -52.93 -6.82
N LEU A 1010 17.24 -54.14 -7.37
CA LEU A 1010 18.04 -55.28 -6.90
C LEU A 1010 19.50 -55.23 -7.37
N ASN A 1011 19.74 -54.68 -8.56
CA ASN A 1011 21.06 -54.60 -9.21
C ASN A 1011 21.88 -53.37 -8.78
N GLN A 1012 21.75 -52.96 -7.52
CA GLN A 1012 22.56 -51.89 -6.93
C GLN A 1012 23.93 -52.42 -6.50
N THR A 1013 24.99 -51.64 -6.76
CA THR A 1013 26.35 -51.90 -6.24
C THR A 1013 26.38 -51.90 -4.71
N TYR A 1014 25.52 -51.07 -4.10
CA TYR A 1014 25.31 -51.03 -2.66
C TYR A 1014 24.56 -52.29 -2.16
N PRO A 1015 25.16 -53.14 -1.32
CA PRO A 1015 24.63 -54.50 -1.08
C PRO A 1015 23.54 -54.59 -0.01
N ASN A 1016 23.44 -53.62 0.91
CA ASN A 1016 22.59 -53.71 2.11
C ASN A 1016 21.18 -53.16 1.85
N ILE A 1017 20.43 -53.85 0.99
CA ILE A 1017 19.13 -53.39 0.48
C ILE A 1017 17.97 -54.35 0.75
N GLU A 1018 16.75 -53.82 0.69
CA GLU A 1018 15.52 -54.56 0.45
C GLU A 1018 14.57 -53.75 -0.43
N VAL A 1019 13.75 -54.42 -1.24
CA VAL A 1019 12.73 -53.81 -2.09
C VAL A 1019 11.36 -54.11 -1.52
N CYS A 1020 10.54 -53.10 -1.28
CA CYS A 1020 9.20 -53.22 -0.71
C CYS A 1020 8.18 -52.65 -1.69
N VAL A 1021 7.42 -53.53 -2.35
CA VAL A 1021 6.40 -53.16 -3.33
C VAL A 1021 5.01 -53.25 -2.71
N HIS A 1022 4.19 -52.21 -2.90
CA HIS A 1022 2.78 -52.21 -2.51
C HIS A 1022 1.90 -52.04 -3.74
N ASN A 1023 1.18 -53.10 -4.11
CA ASN A 1023 0.20 -53.09 -5.19
C ASN A 1023 -1.11 -52.45 -4.68
N ASP A 1024 -1.36 -51.21 -5.08
CA ASP A 1024 -2.49 -50.39 -4.63
C ASP A 1024 -3.76 -50.69 -5.44
N GLY A 1025 -4.16 -51.96 -5.47
CA GLY A 1025 -5.41 -52.38 -6.11
C GLY A 1025 -5.41 -52.32 -7.63
N SER A 1026 -4.26 -52.54 -8.28
CA SER A 1026 -4.16 -52.60 -9.75
C SER A 1026 -5.23 -53.50 -10.37
N THR A 1027 -5.84 -53.01 -11.46
CA THR A 1027 -6.83 -53.71 -12.29
C THR A 1027 -6.20 -54.55 -13.39
N ASP A 1028 -4.93 -54.31 -13.70
CA ASP A 1028 -4.12 -55.10 -14.63
C ASP A 1028 -3.46 -56.32 -13.94
N LYS A 1029 -2.50 -56.96 -14.62
CA LYS A 1029 -1.79 -58.16 -14.14
C LYS A 1029 -0.60 -57.83 -13.24
N THR A 1030 -0.34 -56.57 -12.86
CA THR A 1030 0.81 -56.10 -12.05
C THR A 1030 1.11 -57.04 -10.87
N LEU A 1031 0.11 -57.35 -10.04
CA LEU A 1031 0.28 -58.22 -8.87
C LEU A 1031 0.70 -59.64 -9.25
N SER A 1032 0.18 -60.18 -10.36
CA SER A 1032 0.49 -61.52 -10.83
C SER A 1032 1.90 -61.61 -11.41
N VAL A 1033 2.33 -60.56 -12.12
CA VAL A 1033 3.67 -60.41 -12.71
C VAL A 1033 4.72 -60.28 -11.60
N LEU A 1034 4.49 -59.38 -10.63
CA LEU A 1034 5.30 -59.24 -9.41
C LEU A 1034 5.47 -60.56 -8.66
N LYS A 1035 4.37 -61.26 -8.37
CA LYS A 1035 4.42 -62.56 -7.69
C LYS A 1035 5.18 -63.60 -8.51
N ARG A 1036 4.97 -63.67 -9.84
CA ARG A 1036 5.65 -64.62 -10.72
C ARG A 1036 7.17 -64.40 -10.73
N ALA A 1037 7.62 -63.15 -10.84
CA ALA A 1037 9.03 -62.81 -10.94
C ALA A 1037 9.77 -62.86 -9.60
N PHE A 1038 9.15 -62.46 -8.48
CA PHE A 1038 9.89 -62.17 -7.24
C PHE A 1038 9.38 -62.87 -5.96
N ARG A 1039 8.33 -63.70 -5.99
CA ARG A 1039 7.79 -64.35 -4.76
C ARG A 1039 8.81 -65.14 -3.92
N PHE A 1040 9.90 -65.61 -4.52
CA PHE A 1040 10.97 -66.36 -3.85
C PHE A 1040 12.23 -65.54 -3.58
N ASN A 1041 12.30 -64.28 -4.07
CA ASN A 1041 13.45 -63.42 -3.82
C ASN A 1041 13.36 -62.83 -2.40
N ARG A 1042 14.21 -63.30 -1.49
CA ARG A 1042 14.21 -62.88 -0.07
C ARG A 1042 14.48 -61.38 0.15
N ARG A 1043 14.99 -60.65 -0.86
CA ARG A 1043 15.16 -59.19 -0.80
C ARG A 1043 13.90 -58.42 -1.21
N VAL A 1044 12.93 -59.05 -1.88
CA VAL A 1044 11.70 -58.40 -2.35
C VAL A 1044 10.51 -58.77 -1.46
N LYS A 1045 9.77 -57.76 -0.99
CA LYS A 1045 8.55 -57.92 -0.21
C LYS A 1045 7.39 -57.32 -0.99
N ILE A 1046 6.40 -58.15 -1.33
CA ILE A 1046 5.19 -57.72 -2.04
C ILE A 1046 4.02 -57.65 -1.04
N SER A 1047 3.22 -56.61 -1.14
CA SER A 1047 1.96 -56.44 -0.40
C SER A 1047 0.89 -55.86 -1.31
N THR A 1048 -0.38 -55.95 -0.93
CA THR A 1048 -1.51 -55.45 -1.74
C THR A 1048 -2.69 -55.09 -0.85
N SER A 1049 -3.50 -54.12 -1.30
CA SER A 1049 -4.86 -53.84 -0.80
C SER A 1049 -5.71 -53.29 -1.96
N PRO A 1050 -7.00 -52.95 -1.76
CA PRO A 1050 -7.73 -52.08 -2.70
C PRO A 1050 -7.06 -50.72 -2.84
N ASN A 1051 -7.29 -50.04 -3.97
CA ASN A 1051 -6.70 -48.73 -4.29
C ASN A 1051 -7.10 -47.67 -3.26
N ARG A 1052 -6.10 -47.00 -2.70
CA ARG A 1052 -6.24 -45.88 -1.75
C ARG A 1052 -5.32 -44.69 -2.05
N GLY A 1053 -4.66 -44.69 -3.20
CA GLY A 1053 -3.80 -43.60 -3.66
C GLY A 1053 -2.33 -43.71 -3.22
N ILE A 1054 -1.48 -42.97 -3.95
CA ILE A 1054 -0.02 -43.05 -3.86
C ILE A 1054 0.54 -42.78 -2.45
N GLY A 1055 -0.07 -41.90 -1.65
CA GLY A 1055 0.36 -41.62 -0.28
C GLY A 1055 0.18 -42.82 0.65
N TYR A 1056 -1.00 -43.44 0.61
CA TYR A 1056 -1.30 -44.68 1.33
C TYR A 1056 -0.35 -45.81 0.87
N ALA A 1057 -0.21 -46.01 -0.44
CA ALA A 1057 0.64 -47.05 -1.01
C ALA A 1057 2.11 -46.90 -0.59
N SER A 1058 2.64 -45.67 -0.63
CA SER A 1058 4.01 -45.32 -0.19
C SER A 1058 4.20 -45.62 1.29
N ASN A 1059 3.27 -45.19 2.15
CA ASN A 1059 3.30 -45.47 3.59
C ASN A 1059 3.29 -46.98 3.87
N ARG A 1060 2.47 -47.77 3.16
CA ARG A 1060 2.42 -49.23 3.33
C ARG A 1060 3.70 -49.93 2.87
N ALA A 1061 4.27 -49.49 1.74
CA ALA A 1061 5.54 -50.00 1.24
C ALA A 1061 6.69 -49.75 2.25
N ILE A 1062 6.82 -48.52 2.75
CA ILE A 1062 7.86 -48.14 3.73
C ILE A 1062 7.72 -48.89 5.06
N LYS A 1063 6.48 -49.02 5.58
CA LYS A 1063 6.17 -49.76 6.81
C LYS A 1063 6.50 -51.27 6.71
N LYS A 1064 6.62 -51.83 5.50
CA LYS A 1064 7.04 -53.23 5.27
C LYS A 1064 8.56 -53.43 5.31
N GLY A 1065 9.32 -52.36 5.09
CA GLY A 1065 10.78 -52.31 5.22
C GLY A 1065 11.27 -52.14 6.67
N ARG A 1066 12.58 -52.32 6.86
CA ARG A 1066 13.33 -52.16 8.11
C ARG A 1066 14.64 -51.37 7.91
N GLY A 1067 14.90 -50.87 6.69
CA GLY A 1067 16.07 -50.05 6.38
C GLY A 1067 16.04 -48.70 7.11
N SER A 1068 17.16 -48.30 7.69
CA SER A 1068 17.32 -47.00 8.35
C SER A 1068 17.30 -45.83 7.37
N LEU A 1069 17.59 -46.09 6.09
CA LEU A 1069 17.35 -45.17 4.98
C LEU A 1069 16.27 -45.74 4.06
N ILE A 1070 15.60 -44.86 3.34
CA ILE A 1070 14.46 -45.15 2.46
C ILE A 1070 14.72 -44.49 1.11
N LEU A 1071 14.66 -45.26 0.02
CA LEU A 1071 14.76 -44.76 -1.36
C LEU A 1071 13.38 -44.81 -2.02
N GLN A 1072 12.93 -43.71 -2.63
CA GLN A 1072 11.79 -43.74 -3.56
C GLN A 1072 12.21 -44.31 -4.92
N LEU A 1073 11.42 -45.27 -5.41
CA LEU A 1073 11.44 -45.72 -6.80
C LEU A 1073 9.99 -45.95 -7.23
N ASP A 1074 9.55 -45.27 -8.28
CA ASP A 1074 8.20 -45.46 -8.82
C ASP A 1074 8.17 -46.72 -9.71
N ALA A 1075 6.99 -47.32 -9.89
CA ALA A 1075 6.87 -48.70 -10.37
C ALA A 1075 7.08 -48.89 -11.89
N ASP A 1076 7.23 -47.79 -12.62
CA ASP A 1076 7.46 -47.61 -14.05
C ASP A 1076 8.90 -47.17 -14.40
N ASP A 1077 9.66 -46.76 -13.39
CA ASP A 1077 10.97 -46.12 -13.53
C ASP A 1077 12.16 -47.06 -13.26
N VAL A 1078 13.38 -46.61 -13.59
CA VAL A 1078 14.62 -47.39 -13.46
C VAL A 1078 15.67 -46.59 -12.67
N VAL A 1079 16.26 -47.20 -11.63
CA VAL A 1079 17.35 -46.59 -10.85
C VAL A 1079 18.73 -47.06 -11.33
N HIS A 1080 19.70 -46.14 -11.43
CA HIS A 1080 21.06 -46.43 -11.89
C HIS A 1080 21.80 -47.36 -10.92
N PRO A 1081 22.63 -48.33 -11.37
CA PRO A 1081 23.28 -49.33 -10.50
C PRO A 1081 24.13 -48.76 -9.34
N THR A 1082 24.69 -47.56 -9.48
CA THR A 1082 25.50 -46.90 -8.44
C THR A 1082 24.74 -45.86 -7.60
N ALA A 1083 23.42 -45.72 -7.80
CA ALA A 1083 22.63 -44.67 -7.17
C ALA A 1083 22.68 -44.72 -5.63
N LEU A 1084 22.50 -45.91 -5.05
CA LEU A 1084 22.55 -46.05 -3.59
C LEU A 1084 23.93 -45.85 -3.00
N GLU A 1085 24.99 -46.30 -3.67
CA GLU A 1085 26.36 -46.12 -3.19
C GLU A 1085 26.68 -44.62 -3.02
N LYS A 1086 26.29 -43.82 -4.02
CA LYS A 1086 26.49 -42.37 -4.05
C LYS A 1086 25.56 -41.63 -3.09
N LEU A 1087 24.26 -41.93 -3.10
CA LEU A 1087 23.32 -41.23 -2.21
C LEU A 1087 23.54 -41.58 -0.73
N VAL A 1088 23.99 -42.80 -0.39
CA VAL A 1088 24.29 -43.17 1.00
C VAL A 1088 25.51 -42.41 1.55
N SER A 1089 26.51 -42.09 0.72
CA SER A 1089 27.68 -41.30 1.18
C SER A 1089 27.34 -39.84 1.50
N GLU A 1090 26.31 -39.28 0.87
CA GLU A 1090 25.86 -37.89 1.06
C GLU A 1090 25.01 -37.70 2.33
N VAL A 1091 24.47 -38.75 2.96
CA VAL A 1091 23.69 -38.65 4.21
C VAL A 1091 24.62 -38.57 5.42
N SER A 1092 25.25 -37.41 5.58
CA SER A 1092 26.13 -37.06 6.69
C SER A 1092 25.35 -36.55 7.91
N GLU A 1093 26.05 -35.93 8.87
CA GLU A 1093 25.44 -35.32 10.06
C GLU A 1093 24.60 -34.09 9.68
N GLY A 1094 23.43 -33.92 10.31
CA GLY A 1094 22.47 -32.87 9.95
C GLY A 1094 21.64 -33.11 8.67
N ILE A 1095 22.06 -34.03 7.78
CA ILE A 1095 21.37 -34.34 6.52
C ILE A 1095 20.24 -35.38 6.73
N VAL A 1096 19.01 -35.00 6.40
CA VAL A 1096 17.82 -35.88 6.45
C VAL A 1096 17.45 -36.52 5.11
N CYS A 1097 17.90 -35.93 3.99
CA CYS A 1097 17.71 -36.46 2.65
C CYS A 1097 18.90 -36.18 1.73
N ALA A 1098 19.32 -37.18 0.96
CA ALA A 1098 20.17 -37.03 -0.20
C ALA A 1098 19.37 -37.35 -1.46
N TYR A 1099 19.47 -36.55 -2.52
CA TYR A 1099 18.77 -36.78 -3.77
C TYR A 1099 19.64 -36.50 -4.99
N GLY A 1100 19.35 -37.19 -6.10
CA GLY A 1100 20.09 -37.08 -7.35
C GLY A 1100 19.32 -36.38 -8.46
N SER A 1101 19.95 -36.32 -9.64
CA SER A 1101 19.32 -35.91 -10.90
C SER A 1101 18.81 -37.13 -11.71
N PHE A 1102 18.02 -36.87 -12.75
CA PHE A 1102 17.43 -37.90 -13.60
C PHE A 1102 17.54 -37.58 -15.10
N ASN A 1103 17.35 -38.60 -15.95
CA ASN A 1103 17.07 -38.46 -17.38
C ASN A 1103 15.63 -38.90 -17.68
N ARG A 1104 15.04 -38.41 -18.77
CA ARG A 1104 13.73 -38.87 -19.23
C ARG A 1104 13.90 -39.96 -20.28
N ILE A 1105 13.13 -41.03 -20.16
CA ILE A 1105 13.11 -42.16 -21.09
C ILE A 1105 11.71 -42.36 -21.67
N GLY A 1106 11.64 -42.86 -22.89
CA GLY A 1106 10.38 -43.24 -23.51
C GLY A 1106 9.91 -44.63 -23.12
N VAL A 1107 8.85 -45.08 -23.78
CA VAL A 1107 8.16 -46.34 -23.50
C VAL A 1107 9.11 -47.54 -23.60
N THR A 1108 10.06 -47.51 -24.54
CA THR A 1108 11.01 -48.62 -24.79
C THR A 1108 12.33 -48.49 -24.01
N GLY A 1109 12.48 -47.45 -23.17
CA GLY A 1109 13.71 -47.18 -22.42
C GLY A 1109 14.73 -46.31 -23.17
N GLU A 1110 14.41 -45.85 -24.37
CA GLU A 1110 15.20 -44.91 -25.14
C GLU A 1110 15.30 -43.56 -24.41
N LYS A 1111 16.49 -42.95 -24.38
CA LYS A 1111 16.67 -41.62 -23.76
C LYS A 1111 16.00 -40.55 -24.64
N ILE A 1112 15.09 -39.79 -24.04
CA ILE A 1112 14.48 -38.61 -24.64
C ILE A 1112 15.43 -37.42 -24.44
N ASP A 1113 15.65 -37.03 -23.19
CA ASP A 1113 16.55 -35.94 -22.80
C ASP A 1113 16.98 -36.05 -21.32
N ASP A 1114 17.61 -35.01 -20.79
CA ASP A 1114 17.91 -34.89 -19.37
C ASP A 1114 16.71 -34.29 -18.62
N GLY A 1115 16.45 -34.80 -17.41
CA GLY A 1115 15.42 -34.26 -16.53
C GLY A 1115 15.77 -32.85 -16.05
N TRP A 1116 14.75 -32.09 -15.63
CA TRP A 1116 15.00 -30.79 -15.02
C TRP A 1116 15.85 -30.96 -13.75
N ASN A 1117 16.86 -30.12 -13.63
CA ASN A 1117 17.85 -30.17 -12.56
C ASN A 1117 18.03 -28.79 -11.94
N TRP A 1118 18.21 -28.75 -10.62
CA TRP A 1118 18.54 -27.56 -9.86
C TRP A 1118 19.87 -27.78 -9.10
N PRO A 1119 20.94 -26.98 -9.33
CA PRO A 1119 22.31 -27.36 -8.95
C PRO A 1119 22.53 -27.75 -7.50
N THR A 1120 21.88 -27.08 -6.55
CA THR A 1120 22.10 -27.28 -5.11
C THR A 1120 20.80 -27.14 -4.31
N TYR A 1121 20.72 -27.84 -3.17
CA TYR A 1121 19.54 -27.76 -2.32
C TYR A 1121 19.40 -26.38 -1.67
N SER A 1122 18.18 -25.84 -1.69
CA SER A 1122 17.82 -24.61 -0.98
C SER A 1122 16.39 -24.71 -0.47
N HIS A 1123 16.19 -24.59 0.84
CA HIS A 1123 14.84 -24.59 1.44
C HIS A 1123 13.97 -23.43 0.90
N PRO A 1124 14.48 -22.18 0.77
CA PRO A 1124 13.76 -21.11 0.06
C PRO A 1124 13.34 -21.48 -1.38
N ARG A 1125 14.20 -22.19 -2.13
CA ARG A 1125 13.86 -22.65 -3.47
C ARG A 1125 12.79 -23.74 -3.45
N LEU A 1126 12.89 -24.69 -2.51
CA LEU A 1126 11.90 -25.75 -2.32
C LEU A 1126 10.52 -25.19 -2.03
N MET A 1127 10.40 -24.15 -1.20
CA MET A 1127 9.11 -23.47 -0.96
C MET A 1127 8.41 -23.03 -2.24
N ARG A 1128 9.15 -22.64 -3.29
CA ARG A 1128 8.60 -22.11 -4.54
C ARG A 1128 8.37 -23.17 -5.61
N SER A 1129 9.13 -24.27 -5.59
CA SER A 1129 9.08 -25.34 -6.59
C SER A 1129 9.72 -26.62 -6.06
N MET A 1130 9.14 -27.77 -6.40
CA MET A 1130 9.67 -29.08 -6.04
C MET A 1130 11.04 -29.35 -6.72
N ILE A 1131 12.13 -29.06 -6.00
CA ILE A 1131 13.52 -29.29 -6.46
C ILE A 1131 14.12 -30.63 -5.99
N ILE A 1132 13.40 -31.41 -5.18
CA ILE A 1132 13.89 -32.72 -4.74
C ILE A 1132 13.62 -33.73 -5.86
N HIS A 1133 14.58 -33.86 -6.77
CA HIS A 1133 14.50 -34.71 -7.95
C HIS A 1133 14.72 -36.19 -7.63
N HIS A 1134 14.34 -37.09 -8.54
CA HIS A 1134 14.60 -38.52 -8.38
C HIS A 1134 16.07 -38.83 -8.72
N PRO A 1135 16.74 -39.79 -8.02
CA PRO A 1135 16.22 -40.60 -6.92
C PRO A 1135 16.25 -39.84 -5.59
N ARG A 1136 15.32 -40.17 -4.68
CA ARG A 1136 15.18 -39.52 -3.36
C ARG A 1136 15.49 -40.51 -2.25
N LEU A 1137 16.61 -40.33 -1.54
CA LEU A 1137 17.02 -41.15 -0.38
C LEU A 1137 16.85 -40.34 0.91
N PHE A 1138 16.01 -40.77 1.83
CA PHE A 1138 15.75 -40.06 3.08
C PHE A 1138 15.82 -40.98 4.30
N ARG A 1139 16.02 -40.41 5.48
CA ARG A 1139 16.13 -41.20 6.72
C ARG A 1139 14.77 -41.69 7.21
N ARG A 1140 14.72 -42.91 7.78
CA ARG A 1140 13.50 -43.47 8.37
C ARG A 1140 13.08 -42.75 9.65
N ASP A 1141 14.03 -42.31 10.46
CA ASP A 1141 13.74 -41.53 11.68
C ASP A 1141 13.10 -40.19 11.32
N ALA A 1142 13.66 -39.44 10.36
CA ALA A 1142 13.06 -38.21 9.86
C ALA A 1142 11.67 -38.42 9.22
N TRP A 1143 11.46 -39.51 8.46
CA TRP A 1143 10.13 -39.88 7.94
C TRP A 1143 9.11 -40.18 9.06
N LEU A 1144 9.54 -40.77 10.18
CA LEU A 1144 8.69 -40.97 11.36
C LEU A 1144 8.38 -39.64 12.06
N THR A 1145 9.37 -38.78 12.28
CA THR A 1145 9.23 -37.46 12.93
C THR A 1145 8.18 -36.59 12.25
N VAL A 1146 8.14 -36.59 10.91
CA VAL A 1146 7.16 -35.78 10.16
C VAL A 1146 5.79 -36.45 9.98
N GLY A 1147 5.61 -37.70 10.41
CA GLY A 1147 4.35 -38.46 10.30
C GLY A 1147 4.12 -39.20 8.97
N GLY A 1148 5.14 -39.33 8.11
CA GLY A 1148 5.04 -40.04 6.82
C GLY A 1148 4.35 -39.25 5.71
N PHE A 1149 3.87 -39.93 4.65
CA PHE A 1149 3.15 -39.28 3.55
C PHE A 1149 1.69 -38.99 3.93
N ASN A 1150 1.15 -37.88 3.42
CA ASN A 1150 -0.27 -37.57 3.59
C ASN A 1150 -1.12 -38.51 2.71
N GLU A 1151 -2.06 -39.22 3.32
CA GLU A 1151 -2.92 -40.22 2.65
C GLU A 1151 -4.22 -39.61 2.07
N GLU A 1152 -4.53 -38.35 2.35
CA GLU A 1152 -5.70 -37.62 1.84
C GLU A 1152 -5.42 -36.86 0.53
N LEU A 1153 -4.15 -36.55 0.26
CA LEU A 1153 -3.73 -35.85 -0.96
C LEU A 1153 -3.72 -36.81 -2.16
N THR A 1154 -4.45 -36.43 -3.21
CA THR A 1154 -4.52 -37.19 -4.48
C THR A 1154 -3.37 -36.88 -5.44
N ASN A 1155 -2.64 -35.79 -5.22
CA ASN A 1155 -1.39 -35.43 -5.90
C ASN A 1155 -0.62 -34.39 -5.05
N ALA A 1156 0.61 -34.02 -5.44
CA ALA A 1156 1.55 -33.21 -4.65
C ALA A 1156 1.93 -33.83 -3.27
N VAL A 1157 1.72 -35.14 -3.13
CA VAL A 1157 2.02 -35.96 -1.94
C VAL A 1157 3.50 -35.95 -1.59
N ASP A 1158 4.35 -36.00 -2.62
CA ASP A 1158 5.80 -35.88 -2.47
C ASP A 1158 6.19 -34.48 -2.02
N TYR A 1159 5.65 -33.44 -2.66
CA TYR A 1159 5.98 -32.06 -2.35
C TYR A 1159 5.63 -31.68 -0.90
N ASP A 1160 4.48 -32.12 -0.39
CA ASP A 1160 4.11 -31.95 1.03
C ASP A 1160 5.09 -32.64 1.98
N PHE A 1161 5.46 -33.90 1.67
CA PHE A 1161 6.39 -34.66 2.50
C PHE A 1161 7.78 -34.00 2.56
N PHE A 1162 8.33 -33.56 1.42
CA PHE A 1162 9.65 -32.93 1.41
C PHE A 1162 9.67 -31.53 2.00
N LEU A 1163 8.56 -30.78 1.98
CA LEU A 1163 8.44 -29.54 2.76
C LEU A 1163 8.48 -29.82 4.27
N ARG A 1164 7.69 -30.79 4.76
CA ARG A 1164 7.76 -31.22 6.18
C ARG A 1164 9.13 -31.77 6.56
N LEU A 1165 9.83 -32.41 5.63
CA LEU A 1165 11.18 -32.93 5.88
C LEU A 1165 12.24 -31.79 5.94
N ALA A 1166 12.06 -30.71 5.17
CA ALA A 1166 12.89 -29.51 5.25
C ALA A 1166 12.65 -28.70 6.55
N GLU A 1167 11.46 -28.82 7.14
CA GLU A 1167 11.13 -28.25 8.46
C GLU A 1167 11.90 -28.91 9.63
N VAL A 1168 12.54 -30.08 9.42
CA VAL A 1168 13.27 -30.80 10.49
C VAL A 1168 14.78 -31.00 10.24
N GLY A 1169 15.29 -30.82 9.03
CA GLY A 1169 16.73 -30.94 8.74
C GLY A 1169 17.14 -30.56 7.32
N GLN A 1170 18.45 -30.60 7.05
CA GLN A 1170 19.00 -30.21 5.74
C GLN A 1170 18.93 -31.35 4.70
N MET A 1171 18.96 -30.99 3.42
CA MET A 1171 19.04 -31.95 2.32
C MET A 1171 20.28 -31.70 1.45
N LYS A 1172 20.75 -32.75 0.78
CA LYS A 1172 21.94 -32.73 -0.06
C LYS A 1172 21.58 -33.18 -1.48
N HIS A 1173 21.95 -32.37 -2.46
CA HIS A 1173 21.80 -32.69 -3.87
C HIS A 1173 23.12 -33.25 -4.44
N THR A 1174 23.03 -34.26 -5.31
CA THR A 1174 24.08 -34.64 -6.25
C THR A 1174 23.60 -34.44 -7.68
N SER A 1175 24.36 -33.71 -8.49
CA SER A 1175 24.04 -33.45 -9.91
C SER A 1175 24.16 -34.68 -10.82
N GLU A 1176 24.46 -35.83 -10.25
CA GLU A 1176 24.59 -37.10 -10.97
C GLU A 1176 23.23 -37.66 -11.40
N LYS A 1177 23.16 -38.14 -12.65
CA LYS A 1177 21.96 -38.73 -13.24
C LYS A 1177 21.84 -40.18 -12.79
N LEU A 1178 21.12 -40.38 -11.69
CA LEU A 1178 21.05 -41.67 -10.98
C LEU A 1178 19.69 -42.37 -11.16
N TYR A 1179 18.82 -41.82 -12.01
CA TYR A 1179 17.45 -42.29 -12.21
C TYR A 1179 16.97 -42.02 -13.64
N SER A 1180 16.18 -42.93 -14.20
CA SER A 1180 15.52 -42.79 -15.50
C SER A 1180 14.01 -42.75 -15.29
N TYR A 1181 13.41 -41.59 -15.58
CA TYR A 1181 11.98 -41.30 -15.42
C TYR A 1181 11.23 -41.56 -16.73
N ARG A 1182 10.19 -42.40 -16.72
CA ARG A 1182 9.48 -42.82 -17.94
C ARG A 1182 8.35 -41.86 -18.32
N ILE A 1183 8.24 -41.57 -19.63
CA ILE A 1183 7.11 -40.83 -20.20
C ILE A 1183 6.22 -41.78 -20.99
N HIS A 1184 4.94 -41.87 -20.61
CA HIS A 1184 3.89 -42.55 -21.37
C HIS A 1184 2.52 -41.90 -21.15
N GLU A 1185 1.55 -42.18 -22.03
CA GLU A 1185 0.23 -41.53 -22.05
C GLU A 1185 -0.56 -41.66 -20.73
N MET A 1186 -0.43 -42.80 -20.03
CA MET A 1186 -1.07 -43.03 -18.72
C MET A 1186 -0.40 -42.28 -17.53
N SER A 1187 0.57 -41.39 -17.79
CA SER A 1187 1.27 -40.67 -16.71
C SER A 1187 0.34 -39.64 -16.05
N THR A 1188 0.19 -39.73 -14.72
CA THR A 1188 -0.75 -38.92 -13.92
C THR A 1188 -0.52 -37.41 -14.02
N SER A 1189 0.64 -37.00 -14.52
CA SER A 1189 1.08 -35.60 -14.63
C SER A 1189 0.35 -34.77 -15.69
N GLN A 1190 -0.25 -35.38 -16.72
CA GLN A 1190 -0.95 -34.63 -17.79
C GLN A 1190 -2.46 -34.50 -17.55
N GLU A 1191 -3.10 -35.51 -16.97
CA GLU A 1191 -4.57 -35.61 -16.91
C GLU A 1191 -5.24 -34.66 -15.89
N LYS A 1192 -4.49 -34.11 -14.92
CA LYS A 1192 -5.04 -33.39 -13.74
C LYS A 1192 -4.28 -32.10 -13.40
N TYR A 1193 -3.89 -31.34 -14.42
CA TYR A 1193 -3.05 -30.12 -14.29
C TYR A 1193 -3.61 -29.08 -13.29
N ASP A 1194 -4.92 -28.83 -13.29
CA ASP A 1194 -5.55 -27.85 -12.41
C ASP A 1194 -5.64 -28.31 -10.95
N LEU A 1195 -5.93 -29.59 -10.73
CA LEU A 1195 -5.95 -30.19 -9.40
C LEU A 1195 -4.56 -30.18 -8.75
N GLN A 1196 -3.51 -30.49 -9.53
CA GLN A 1196 -2.12 -30.41 -9.10
C GLN A 1196 -1.71 -28.98 -8.72
N THR A 1197 -2.19 -27.98 -9.47
CA THR A 1197 -2.00 -26.56 -9.14
C THR A 1197 -2.69 -26.18 -7.83
N ARG A 1198 -3.95 -26.58 -7.62
CA ARG A 1198 -4.71 -26.30 -6.39
C ARG A 1198 -4.06 -26.92 -5.16
N ASN A 1199 -3.65 -28.19 -5.23
CA ASN A 1199 -3.02 -28.87 -4.11
C ASN A 1199 -1.63 -28.30 -3.79
N THR A 1200 -0.86 -27.89 -4.81
CA THR A 1200 0.41 -27.16 -4.62
C THR A 1200 0.23 -25.91 -3.75
N LEU A 1201 -0.81 -25.10 -4.01
CA LEU A 1201 -1.12 -23.90 -3.22
C LEU A 1201 -1.54 -24.22 -1.79
N ILE A 1202 -2.29 -25.32 -1.57
CA ILE A 1202 -2.71 -25.77 -0.23
C ILE A 1202 -1.50 -26.22 0.59
N VAL A 1203 -0.62 -27.03 0.00
CA VAL A 1203 0.59 -27.56 0.63
C VAL A 1203 1.54 -26.45 1.06
N GLN A 1204 1.78 -25.46 0.18
CA GLN A 1204 2.61 -24.29 0.52
C GLN A 1204 2.01 -23.43 1.66
N ARG A 1205 0.69 -23.25 1.71
CA ARG A 1205 0.01 -22.57 2.85
C ARG A 1205 0.16 -23.37 4.14
N SER A 1206 0.07 -24.69 4.05
CA SER A 1206 0.26 -25.60 5.19
C SER A 1206 1.70 -25.52 5.74
N ALA A 1207 2.70 -25.45 4.86
CA ALA A 1207 4.10 -25.25 5.25
C ALA A 1207 4.34 -23.89 5.94
N LEU A 1208 3.81 -22.79 5.39
CA LEU A 1208 3.87 -21.48 6.05
C LEU A 1208 3.26 -21.51 7.46
N ARG A 1209 2.06 -22.12 7.61
CA ARG A 1209 1.38 -22.29 8.90
C ARG A 1209 2.23 -23.03 9.93
N ARG A 1210 2.82 -24.17 9.54
CA ARG A 1210 3.69 -24.96 10.44
C ARG A 1210 4.95 -24.19 10.86
N MET A 1211 5.44 -23.29 10.02
CA MET A 1211 6.56 -22.39 10.33
C MET A 1211 6.17 -21.10 11.07
N GLY A 1212 4.89 -20.87 11.39
CA GLY A 1212 4.41 -19.65 12.06
C GLY A 1212 4.38 -18.41 11.15
N LEU A 1213 4.35 -18.59 9.83
CA LEU A 1213 4.46 -17.54 8.81
C LEU A 1213 3.09 -17.22 8.17
N ASP A 1214 2.03 -17.24 8.97
CA ASP A 1214 0.62 -17.03 8.56
C ASP A 1214 0.36 -15.65 7.95
N ASN A 1215 1.21 -14.68 8.26
CA ASN A 1215 1.17 -13.35 7.70
C ASN A 1215 1.69 -13.27 6.26
N TYR A 1216 2.04 -14.40 5.62
CA TYR A 1216 2.37 -14.47 4.20
C TYR A 1216 1.36 -15.35 3.45
N VAL A 1217 0.96 -14.89 2.27
CA VAL A 1217 0.11 -15.65 1.34
C VAL A 1217 0.84 -15.92 0.04
N ASN A 1218 0.54 -17.06 -0.56
CA ASN A 1218 0.94 -17.38 -1.92
C ASN A 1218 -0.04 -16.75 -2.92
N TYR A 1219 0.51 -15.91 -3.80
CA TYR A 1219 -0.19 -15.16 -4.83
C TYR A 1219 0.36 -15.53 -6.21
N ALA A 1220 -0.54 -15.76 -7.17
CA ALA A 1220 -0.19 -15.97 -8.57
C ALA A 1220 -0.61 -14.73 -9.37
N PRO A 1221 0.32 -13.83 -9.75
CA PRO A 1221 0.00 -12.57 -10.44
C PRO A 1221 -0.59 -12.78 -11.84
N ASN A 1222 -0.39 -13.96 -12.43
CA ASN A 1222 -0.97 -14.31 -13.72
C ASN A 1222 -1.80 -15.61 -13.59
N PRO A 1223 -3.14 -15.54 -13.69
CA PRO A 1223 -4.03 -16.71 -13.62
C PRO A 1223 -3.74 -17.78 -14.67
N SER A 1224 -3.18 -17.43 -15.83
CA SER A 1224 -2.77 -18.37 -16.88
C SER A 1224 -1.47 -19.12 -16.57
N PHE A 1225 -0.69 -18.66 -15.59
CA PHE A 1225 0.52 -19.34 -15.10
C PHE A 1225 0.46 -19.56 -13.59
N PRO A 1226 -0.53 -20.32 -13.06
CA PRO A 1226 -0.86 -20.33 -11.64
C PRO A 1226 0.20 -21.00 -10.75
N ARG A 1227 1.25 -21.60 -11.34
CA ARG A 1227 2.45 -22.14 -10.67
C ARG A 1227 3.63 -21.15 -10.64
N ARG A 1228 3.46 -19.91 -11.11
CA ARG A 1228 4.39 -18.80 -10.88
C ARG A 1228 3.93 -18.03 -9.64
N ILE A 1229 4.34 -18.56 -8.50
CA ILE A 1229 3.82 -18.16 -7.19
C ILE A 1229 4.82 -17.23 -6.50
N HIS A 1230 4.31 -16.10 -6.05
CA HIS A 1230 5.01 -15.10 -5.24
C HIS A 1230 4.48 -15.18 -3.81
N TYR A 1231 5.36 -14.99 -2.84
CA TYR A 1231 4.98 -14.82 -1.45
C TYR A 1231 4.87 -13.34 -1.15
N ILE A 1232 3.76 -12.94 -0.57
CA ILE A 1232 3.48 -11.54 -0.21
C ILE A 1232 2.81 -11.52 1.16
N ASN A 1233 3.11 -10.51 1.96
CA ASN A 1233 2.40 -10.30 3.22
C ASN A 1233 1.17 -9.43 2.93
N PRO A 1234 -0.08 -9.87 3.21
CA PRO A 1234 -1.29 -9.12 2.87
C PRO A 1234 -1.34 -7.70 3.44
N ALA A 1235 -0.59 -7.40 4.51
CA ALA A 1235 -0.45 -6.06 5.05
C ALA A 1235 0.16 -5.04 4.05
N PHE A 1236 0.76 -5.50 2.95
CA PHE A 1236 1.33 -4.68 1.87
C PHE A 1236 0.51 -4.74 0.57
N LEU A 1237 -0.62 -5.46 0.54
CA LEU A 1237 -1.47 -5.59 -0.64
C LEU A 1237 -2.60 -4.54 -0.74
N ASN A 1238 -2.95 -3.91 0.38
CA ASN A 1238 -4.15 -3.07 0.51
C ASN A 1238 -3.83 -1.55 0.58
N ASN A 1239 -2.66 -1.13 0.08
CA ASN A 1239 -2.26 0.28 -0.04
C ASN A 1239 -1.88 0.60 -1.49
#